data_AF-A0A3A5VC31-F1
#
_entry.id   AF-A0A3A5VC31-F1
#
_cell.length_a   1.000
_cell.length_b   1.000
_cell.length_c   1.000
_cell.angle_alpha   90.00
_cell.angle_beta   90.00
_cell.angle_gamma   90.00
#
_symmetry.space_group_name_H-M   'P 1'
#
loop_
_entity.id
_entity.type
_entity.pdbx_description
1 polymer ?
#
loop_
_entity_poly.entity_id
_entity_poly.type
_entity_poly.pdbx_seq_one_letter_code
_entity_poly.pdbx_strand_id
1 'polypeptide(L)'
;MKRRVLAIVSPPGEGGIIPQARAIQAHQPDEIILLKTYFPGRETSITSHRLNMWIRGSKDLIETYGELFDFIDLPYTPPFGFMQRPENSPPHVIEIDVSTDDFLETLQELECKYEGEDFRFDILPGSKRVVSPVLLPKSLQNTKITYSLEEGGFLILHDNGDNTRKLGPHLSIIDRFWLTGIPVYAENDGFSIGKSSELYSTMLNAQSIEFRTSKDEEREATRKRKTSPRKLLDLPLNMRNELALQQFDEFGGKIDSSSLESVKYGFKDISWEVQIEEHDFKLGNDIELIAANEIQNHWDDVVEIFQGVSFLTPNVDELKRQIESLLIRDYSAYENGPDKIHTSSRFLQRCKRLGIDILGEDKNIQLEEFVEAEIKHFCSLTQPELVQHLGTMRSAEVDILALGEFGVSMFDVKQAIWDKTEFTNPKSATQMAQNIVIREEEKRWIVNSTSPFEHPNVIHMTRLVEGRDVLGSANRSQWRPTQFNLNLLKRITQKGLLSDSPIHFQRKTGVEAKMLRRLFPELLKENPGHPIFKLKKSGKISKESFKVSVFKIQEGDSKEKAIEKIGKALVETFIESPGSWTEAAHVINRLLTTEQKKNLFGRKKFTRAMAQKNLGEYVIITGKGVNTIVRTV
;
A
#
# COMPACT_ATOMS: atom_id res chain seq x y z
N MET A 1 -36.15 -3.05 26.92
CA MET A 1 -34.80 -3.51 26.51
C MET A 1 -33.83 -2.99 27.56
N LYS A 2 -32.85 -3.78 28.02
CA LYS A 2 -31.84 -3.24 28.97
C LYS A 2 -31.01 -2.15 28.29
N ARG A 3 -30.68 -1.08 29.02
CA ARG A 3 -29.81 -0.02 28.56
C ARG A 3 -28.41 -0.60 28.35
N ARG A 4 -27.78 -0.27 27.22
CA ARG A 4 -26.41 -0.71 26.90
C ARG A 4 -25.43 0.34 27.36
N VAL A 5 -24.53 -0.06 28.25
CA VAL A 5 -23.49 0.82 28.80
C VAL A 5 -22.14 0.26 28.40
N LEU A 6 -21.35 1.07 27.71
CA LEU A 6 -20.01 0.69 27.25
C LEU A 6 -18.96 1.50 28.00
N ALA A 7 -18.16 0.83 28.82
CA ALA A 7 -16.94 1.39 29.40
C ALA A 7 -15.75 1.09 28.48
N ILE A 8 -14.97 2.13 28.17
CA ILE A 8 -13.73 2.01 27.41
C ILE A 8 -12.61 2.80 28.07
N VAL A 9 -11.41 2.21 28.09
CA VAL A 9 -10.19 2.92 28.48
C VAL A 9 -9.84 3.88 27.37
N SER A 10 -9.68 5.16 27.69
CA SER A 10 -9.09 6.10 26.75
C SER A 10 -7.57 6.01 26.82
N PRO A 11 -6.86 5.36 25.87
CA PRO A 11 -5.40 5.39 25.90
C PRO A 11 -4.89 6.83 25.70
N PRO A 12 -3.72 7.17 26.25
CA PRO A 12 -3.15 8.50 26.13
C PRO A 12 -2.66 8.78 24.70
N GLY A 13 -3.06 9.90 24.12
CA GLY A 13 -2.60 10.41 22.83
C GLY A 13 -3.54 10.15 21.63
N GLU A 14 -3.16 10.67 20.45
CA GLU A 14 -4.02 10.68 19.26
C GLU A 14 -4.27 9.29 18.63
N GLY A 15 -3.41 8.31 18.89
CA GLY A 15 -3.55 6.94 18.35
C GLY A 15 -4.70 6.12 18.94
N GLY A 16 -5.46 6.66 19.90
CA GLY A 16 -6.55 5.96 20.60
C GLY A 16 -7.94 6.08 19.95
N ILE A 17 -8.16 7.09 19.12
CA ILE A 17 -9.52 7.45 18.67
C ILE A 17 -10.17 6.38 17.80
N ILE A 18 -9.40 5.70 16.97
CA ILE A 18 -9.91 4.70 16.04
C ILE A 18 -10.40 3.44 16.78
N PRO A 19 -9.60 2.82 17.67
CA PRO A 19 -10.11 1.79 18.56
C PRO A 19 -11.39 2.19 19.34
N GLN A 20 -11.44 3.41 19.87
CA GLN A 20 -12.60 3.89 20.64
C GLN A 20 -13.85 4.00 19.77
N ALA A 21 -13.76 4.72 18.66
CA ALA A 21 -14.87 4.90 17.72
C ALA A 21 -15.35 3.55 17.17
N ARG A 22 -14.42 2.62 16.90
CA ARG A 22 -14.75 1.25 16.50
C ARG A 22 -15.55 0.50 17.55
N ALA A 23 -15.14 0.58 18.81
CA ALA A 23 -15.88 -0.05 19.90
C ALA A 23 -17.27 0.57 20.07
N ILE A 24 -17.37 1.90 20.03
CA ILE A 24 -18.65 2.63 20.09
C ILE A 24 -19.56 2.20 18.93
N GLN A 25 -19.06 2.21 17.70
CA GLN A 25 -19.79 1.81 16.50
C GLN A 25 -20.27 0.36 16.60
N ALA A 26 -19.38 -0.58 16.93
CA ALA A 26 -19.70 -2.00 17.01
C ALA A 26 -20.72 -2.33 18.11
N HIS A 27 -20.64 -1.67 19.26
CA HIS A 27 -21.49 -1.97 20.42
C HIS A 27 -22.85 -1.27 20.38
N GLN A 28 -22.96 -0.15 19.66
CA GLN A 28 -24.17 0.67 19.62
C GLN A 28 -24.72 1.01 21.03
N PRO A 29 -23.90 1.58 21.94
CA PRO A 29 -24.30 1.83 23.32
C PRO A 29 -25.37 2.94 23.42
N ASP A 30 -26.09 2.96 24.54
CA ASP A 30 -26.96 4.09 24.92
C ASP A 30 -26.21 5.07 25.84
N GLU A 31 -25.15 4.60 26.52
CA GLU A 31 -24.23 5.41 27.32
C GLU A 31 -22.79 4.92 27.16
N ILE A 32 -21.86 5.86 27.00
CA ILE A 32 -20.42 5.64 26.85
C ILE A 32 -19.73 6.18 28.10
N ILE A 33 -18.90 5.36 28.73
CA ILE A 33 -18.05 5.75 29.85
C ILE A 33 -16.61 5.73 29.37
N LEU A 34 -16.04 6.91 29.15
CA LEU A 34 -14.64 7.10 28.78
C LEU A 34 -13.80 7.19 30.05
N LEU A 35 -13.09 6.11 30.36
CA LEU A 35 -12.16 6.03 31.48
C LEU A 35 -10.82 6.65 31.04
N LYS A 36 -10.62 7.93 31.35
CA LYS A 36 -9.39 8.68 31.06
C LYS A 36 -8.31 8.29 32.05
N THR A 37 -7.47 7.34 31.64
CA THR A 37 -6.37 6.88 32.49
C THR A 37 -5.19 7.84 32.42
N TYR A 38 -4.79 8.41 33.56
CA TYR A 38 -3.60 9.24 33.62
C TYR A 38 -2.34 8.39 33.67
N PHE A 39 -1.45 8.61 32.70
CA PHE A 39 -0.07 8.18 32.81
C PHE A 39 0.74 9.37 33.32
N PRO A 40 1.50 9.24 34.43
CA PRO A 40 2.28 10.34 34.98
C PRO A 40 3.11 11.05 33.90
N GLY A 41 2.90 12.36 33.71
CA GLY A 41 3.64 13.20 32.76
C GLY A 41 3.08 13.35 31.34
N ARG A 42 1.81 13.01 31.08
CA ARG A 42 1.13 13.27 29.79
C ARG A 42 -0.11 14.15 29.96
N GLU A 43 -0.23 15.19 29.13
CA GLU A 43 -1.42 16.05 29.08
C GLU A 43 -2.62 15.33 28.44
N THR A 44 -3.83 15.78 28.81
CA THR A 44 -5.09 15.30 28.22
C THR A 44 -5.22 15.80 26.77
N SER A 45 -5.52 14.88 25.86
CA SER A 45 -5.45 15.10 24.41
C SER A 45 -6.71 15.77 23.83
N ILE A 46 -6.55 16.55 22.75
CA ILE A 46 -7.59 17.16 21.88
C ILE A 46 -8.52 16.09 21.24
N THR A 47 -8.10 14.82 21.28
CA THR A 47 -8.78 13.64 20.73
C THR A 47 -10.24 13.47 21.20
N SER A 48 -10.61 13.96 22.38
CA SER A 48 -12.00 13.89 22.86
C SER A 48 -12.97 14.74 22.04
N HIS A 49 -12.51 15.87 21.47
CA HIS A 49 -13.39 16.78 20.73
C HIS A 49 -13.88 16.14 19.41
N ARG A 50 -12.95 15.62 18.58
CA ARG A 50 -13.29 14.97 17.31
C ARG A 50 -14.17 13.74 17.50
N LEU A 51 -13.90 12.92 18.52
CA LEU A 51 -14.75 11.76 18.84
C LEU A 51 -16.17 12.21 19.19
N ASN A 52 -16.31 13.25 20.01
CA ASN A 52 -17.61 13.80 20.38
C ASN A 52 -18.37 14.40 19.19
N MET A 53 -17.67 15.08 18.26
CA MET A 53 -18.30 15.59 17.05
C MET A 53 -18.76 14.45 16.14
N TRP A 54 -17.95 13.40 15.96
CA TRP A 54 -18.35 12.20 15.21
C TRP A 54 -19.57 11.50 15.82
N ILE A 55 -19.68 11.43 17.15
CA ILE A 55 -20.86 10.87 17.85
C ILE A 55 -22.13 11.68 17.54
N ARG A 56 -22.02 13.01 17.43
CA ARG A 56 -23.15 13.89 17.10
C ARG A 56 -23.58 13.73 15.64
N GLY A 57 -22.61 13.52 14.75
CA GLY A 57 -22.86 13.10 13.38
C GLY A 57 -21.84 13.63 12.38
N SER A 58 -22.09 13.31 11.10
CA SER A 58 -21.24 13.71 9.97
C SER A 58 -21.00 15.21 9.90
N LYS A 59 -22.07 16.02 10.03
CA LYS A 59 -21.99 17.49 9.90
C LYS A 59 -21.12 18.11 10.99
N ASP A 60 -21.36 17.76 12.26
CA ASP A 60 -20.56 18.25 13.38
C ASP A 60 -19.07 17.88 13.22
N LEU A 61 -18.75 16.70 12.67
CA LEU A 61 -17.37 16.33 12.40
C LEU A 61 -16.74 17.17 11.28
N ILE A 62 -17.47 17.39 10.17
CA ILE A 62 -17.00 18.25 9.08
C ILE A 62 -16.76 19.69 9.57
N GLU A 63 -17.63 20.21 10.44
CA GLU A 63 -17.51 21.57 11.00
C GLU A 63 -16.21 21.79 11.78
N THR A 64 -15.58 20.73 12.31
CA THR A 64 -14.24 20.85 12.94
C THR A 64 -13.13 21.29 11.97
N TYR A 65 -13.42 21.28 10.67
CA TYR A 65 -12.53 21.71 9.59
C TYR A 65 -13.09 22.92 8.83
N GLY A 66 -14.05 23.66 9.40
CA GLY A 66 -14.71 24.79 8.75
C GLY A 66 -13.73 25.79 8.12
N GLU A 67 -12.66 26.16 8.84
CA GLU A 67 -11.64 27.08 8.33
C GLU A 67 -10.97 26.61 7.02
N LEU A 68 -10.78 25.30 6.84
CA LEU A 68 -10.19 24.73 5.64
C LEU A 68 -11.15 24.84 4.46
N PHE A 69 -12.41 24.45 4.66
CA PHE A 69 -13.44 24.45 3.63
C PHE A 69 -13.95 25.85 3.28
N ASP A 70 -13.88 26.80 4.23
CA ASP A 70 -14.16 28.21 3.98
C ASP A 70 -13.04 28.89 3.16
N PHE A 71 -11.81 28.38 3.24
CA PHE A 71 -10.67 28.88 2.46
C PHE A 71 -10.72 28.41 1.00
N ILE A 72 -10.82 27.10 0.79
CA ILE A 72 -11.06 26.48 -0.52
C ILE A 72 -12.11 25.39 -0.31
N ASP A 73 -13.19 25.40 -1.09
CA ASP A 73 -14.24 24.38 -1.05
C ASP A 73 -13.75 23.06 -1.67
N LEU A 74 -12.81 22.41 -0.98
CA LEU A 74 -12.16 21.19 -1.44
C LEU A 74 -13.19 20.09 -1.72
N PRO A 75 -13.05 19.30 -2.79
CA PRO A 75 -13.86 18.10 -2.95
C PRO A 75 -13.49 17.10 -1.85
N TYR A 76 -14.49 16.58 -1.14
CA TYR A 76 -14.31 15.60 -0.06
C TYR A 76 -15.39 14.52 -0.09
N THR A 77 -15.08 13.36 0.48
CA THR A 77 -16.06 12.32 0.79
C THR A 77 -16.53 12.53 2.23
N PRO A 78 -17.82 12.82 2.46
CA PRO A 78 -18.32 13.10 3.80
C PRO A 78 -18.18 11.84 4.68
N PRO A 79 -17.80 12.00 5.97
CA PRO A 79 -17.86 10.90 6.92
C PRO A 79 -19.32 10.49 7.13
N PHE A 80 -19.55 9.24 7.56
CA PHE A 80 -20.89 8.79 7.92
C PHE A 80 -21.30 9.35 9.30
N GLY A 81 -20.33 9.57 10.18
CA GLY A 81 -20.60 9.83 11.59
C GLY A 81 -21.03 8.56 12.33
N PHE A 82 -21.31 8.66 13.62
CA PHE A 82 -21.80 7.51 14.38
C PHE A 82 -23.17 7.07 13.85
N MET A 83 -23.23 5.87 13.24
CA MET A 83 -24.48 5.31 12.76
C MET A 83 -25.27 4.77 13.94
N GLN A 84 -26.30 5.52 14.36
CA GLN A 84 -27.17 5.18 15.49
C GLN A 84 -28.16 4.07 15.13
N ARG A 85 -28.62 3.33 16.15
CA ARG A 85 -29.81 2.49 16.02
C ARG A 85 -31.01 3.36 15.61
N PRO A 86 -31.88 2.89 14.69
CA PRO A 86 -33.11 3.59 14.37
C PRO A 86 -33.90 3.92 15.65
N GLU A 87 -34.42 5.14 15.74
CA GLU A 87 -35.24 5.65 16.86
C GLU A 87 -34.49 5.92 18.19
N ASN A 88 -33.18 5.71 18.25
CA ASN A 88 -32.37 6.07 19.42
C ASN A 88 -31.82 7.50 19.32
N SER A 89 -31.64 8.15 20.47
CA SER A 89 -30.82 9.36 20.57
C SER A 89 -29.33 9.03 20.51
N PRO A 90 -28.45 10.00 20.18
CA PRO A 90 -27.02 9.83 20.37
C PRO A 90 -26.69 9.37 21.79
N PRO A 91 -25.66 8.51 21.96
CA PRO A 91 -25.28 8.02 23.27
C PRO A 91 -24.83 9.16 24.17
N HIS A 92 -25.20 9.08 25.44
CA HIS A 92 -24.67 9.99 26.46
C HIS A 92 -23.21 9.64 26.75
N VAL A 93 -22.32 10.62 26.71
CA VAL A 93 -20.88 10.43 26.97
C VAL A 93 -20.55 10.92 28.37
N ILE A 94 -19.99 10.04 29.20
CA ILE A 94 -19.48 10.34 30.54
C ILE A 94 -17.98 10.15 30.51
N GLU A 95 -17.23 11.18 30.89
CA GLU A 95 -15.78 11.11 31.01
C GLU A 95 -15.41 11.02 32.49
N ILE A 96 -14.67 9.98 32.86
CA ILE A 96 -14.21 9.76 34.22
C ILE A 96 -12.69 9.68 34.20
N ASP A 97 -12.10 10.51 35.03
CA ASP A 97 -10.67 10.59 35.27
C ASP A 97 -10.25 9.51 36.27
N VAL A 98 -9.34 8.63 35.86
CA VAL A 98 -9.00 7.42 36.64
C VAL A 98 -7.49 7.22 36.72
N SER A 99 -6.96 7.03 37.93
CA SER A 99 -5.59 6.58 38.12
C SER A 99 -5.45 5.12 37.67
N THR A 100 -4.30 4.72 37.12
CA THR A 100 -4.08 3.30 36.79
C THR A 100 -4.19 2.38 38.01
N ASP A 101 -3.90 2.89 39.20
CA ASP A 101 -3.94 2.14 40.46
C ASP A 101 -5.38 1.94 40.97
N ASP A 102 -6.27 2.93 40.76
CA ASP A 102 -7.66 2.91 41.22
C ASP A 102 -8.63 2.32 40.17
N PHE A 103 -8.10 1.89 39.03
CA PHE A 103 -8.88 1.49 37.87
C PHE A 103 -9.84 0.33 38.13
N LEU A 104 -9.38 -0.69 38.88
CA LEU A 104 -10.22 -1.84 39.21
C LEU A 104 -11.35 -1.45 40.17
N GLU A 105 -11.06 -0.61 41.17
CA GLU A 105 -12.07 -0.12 42.12
C GLU A 105 -13.12 0.72 41.39
N THR A 106 -12.70 1.61 40.50
CA THR A 106 -13.62 2.41 39.66
C THR A 106 -14.51 1.51 38.80
N LEU A 107 -13.98 0.44 38.20
CA LEU A 107 -14.80 -0.50 37.43
C LEU A 107 -15.82 -1.25 38.30
N GLN A 108 -15.46 -1.60 39.53
CA GLN A 108 -16.39 -2.24 40.47
C GLN A 108 -17.51 -1.28 40.91
N GLU A 109 -17.18 -0.02 41.15
CA GLU A 109 -18.19 1.01 41.45
C GLU A 109 -19.16 1.20 40.28
N LEU A 110 -18.65 1.20 39.04
CA LEU A 110 -19.48 1.29 37.85
C LEU A 110 -20.35 0.04 37.66
N GLU A 111 -19.82 -1.16 37.91
CA GLU A 111 -20.60 -2.39 37.89
C GLU A 111 -21.78 -2.35 38.87
N CYS A 112 -21.56 -1.86 40.09
CA CYS A 112 -22.62 -1.63 41.07
C CYS A 112 -23.61 -0.56 40.62
N LYS A 113 -23.14 0.55 40.04
CA LYS A 113 -23.99 1.66 39.56
C LYS A 113 -24.92 1.21 38.42
N TYR A 114 -24.45 0.36 37.53
CA TYR A 114 -25.21 -0.14 36.38
C TYR A 114 -25.73 -1.56 36.61
N GLU A 115 -25.93 -1.96 37.87
CA GLU A 115 -26.53 -3.24 38.19
C GLU A 115 -27.90 -3.38 37.49
N GLY A 116 -28.11 -4.52 36.84
CA GLY A 116 -29.33 -4.79 36.07
C GLY A 116 -29.29 -4.34 34.61
N GLU A 117 -28.33 -3.50 34.20
CA GLU A 117 -28.14 -3.07 32.81
C GLU A 117 -27.24 -4.03 32.01
N ASP A 118 -27.03 -3.75 30.71
CA ASP A 118 -26.06 -4.47 29.88
C ASP A 118 -24.72 -3.73 29.91
N PHE A 119 -23.99 -3.87 31.02
CA PHE A 119 -22.68 -3.26 31.24
C PHE A 119 -21.56 -4.06 30.56
N ARG A 120 -20.80 -3.39 29.70
CA ARG A 120 -19.73 -3.99 28.90
C ARG A 120 -18.45 -3.19 29.05
N PHE A 121 -17.32 -3.89 29.06
CA PHE A 121 -15.99 -3.30 29.07
C PHE A 121 -15.18 -3.80 27.87
N ASP A 122 -14.84 -2.91 26.93
CA ASP A 122 -14.11 -3.31 25.73
C ASP A 122 -12.58 -3.13 25.86
N ILE A 123 -11.87 -4.19 25.48
CA ILE A 123 -10.41 -4.25 25.49
C ILE A 123 -9.88 -3.64 24.19
N LEU A 124 -9.54 -2.36 24.24
CA LEU A 124 -8.96 -1.68 23.09
C LEU A 124 -7.49 -2.08 22.86
N PRO A 125 -7.03 -2.22 21.60
CA PRO A 125 -5.60 -2.31 21.28
C PRO A 125 -4.76 -1.24 22.00
N GLY A 126 -3.64 -1.65 22.60
CA GLY A 126 -2.72 -0.74 23.32
C GLY A 126 -3.00 -0.55 24.81
N SER A 127 -4.13 -1.04 25.35
CA SER A 127 -4.52 -0.89 26.76
C SER A 127 -3.96 -1.98 27.71
N LYS A 128 -2.97 -2.79 27.27
CA LYS A 128 -2.47 -3.99 27.98
C LYS A 128 -2.13 -3.79 29.46
N ARG A 129 -1.53 -2.64 29.82
CA ARG A 129 -1.14 -2.32 31.21
C ARG A 129 -2.35 -2.08 32.13
N VAL A 130 -3.43 -1.54 31.57
CA VAL A 130 -4.67 -1.22 32.29
C VAL A 130 -5.61 -2.43 32.33
N VAL A 131 -5.51 -3.31 31.33
CA VAL A 131 -6.38 -4.48 31.16
C VAL A 131 -5.92 -5.69 31.98
N SER A 132 -4.62 -5.81 32.28
CA SER A 132 -4.10 -6.97 33.03
C SER A 132 -4.76 -7.14 34.41
N PRO A 133 -4.98 -6.08 35.22
CA PRO A 133 -5.71 -6.19 36.49
C PRO A 133 -7.21 -6.51 36.34
N VAL A 134 -7.81 -6.32 35.16
CA VAL A 134 -9.23 -6.60 34.90
C VAL A 134 -9.47 -8.03 34.44
N LEU A 135 -8.52 -8.61 33.70
CA LEU A 135 -8.63 -9.97 33.16
C LEU A 135 -8.35 -11.08 34.19
N LEU A 136 -7.79 -10.74 35.34
CA LEU A 136 -7.26 -11.70 36.32
C LEU A 136 -8.18 -11.98 37.54
N PRO A 137 -8.96 -11.02 38.07
CA PRO A 137 -9.78 -11.28 39.25
C PRO A 137 -11.23 -11.67 38.90
N LYS A 138 -11.80 -12.62 39.65
CA LYS A 138 -13.22 -13.02 39.64
C LYS A 138 -14.17 -11.94 40.21
N SER A 139 -13.69 -10.71 40.34
CA SER A 139 -14.34 -9.65 41.12
C SER A 139 -15.34 -8.82 40.31
N LEU A 140 -15.36 -8.96 38.99
CA LEU A 140 -16.36 -8.36 38.10
C LEU A 140 -17.33 -9.46 37.65
N GLN A 141 -18.45 -9.61 38.33
CA GLN A 141 -19.38 -10.73 38.11
C GLN A 141 -20.45 -10.45 37.04
N ASN A 142 -20.76 -9.18 36.80
CA ASN A 142 -21.82 -8.71 35.91
C ASN A 142 -21.27 -7.98 34.67
N THR A 143 -19.98 -7.68 34.63
CA THR A 143 -19.30 -7.01 33.52
C THR A 143 -19.02 -7.97 32.38
N LYS A 144 -19.51 -7.66 31.17
CA LYS A 144 -19.11 -8.40 29.96
C LYS A 144 -17.83 -7.82 29.40
N ILE A 145 -16.76 -8.59 29.45
CA ILE A 145 -15.49 -8.24 28.83
C ILE A 145 -15.60 -8.50 27.33
N THR A 146 -15.27 -7.51 26.50
CA THR A 146 -15.39 -7.60 25.05
C THR A 146 -14.15 -7.17 24.29
N TYR A 147 -14.10 -7.53 23.02
CA TYR A 147 -13.07 -7.09 22.08
C TYR A 147 -13.71 -6.74 20.73
N SER A 148 -13.65 -5.46 20.35
CA SER A 148 -14.22 -4.97 19.10
C SER A 148 -13.35 -5.26 17.88
N LEU A 149 -13.97 -5.82 16.83
CA LEU A 149 -13.33 -6.32 15.61
C LEU A 149 -13.20 -5.23 14.52
N GLU A 150 -12.28 -5.41 13.57
CA GLU A 150 -11.98 -4.41 12.51
C GLU A 150 -13.13 -4.25 11.52
N GLU A 151 -13.71 -5.36 11.10
CA GLU A 151 -14.83 -5.52 10.18
C GLU A 151 -16.20 -5.30 10.83
N GLY A 152 -16.21 -4.85 12.09
CA GLY A 152 -17.41 -4.60 12.88
C GLY A 152 -17.82 -5.76 13.79
N GLY A 153 -18.72 -5.46 14.71
CA GLY A 153 -19.07 -6.37 15.80
C GLY A 153 -17.95 -6.56 16.82
N PHE A 154 -18.15 -7.51 17.73
CA PHE A 154 -17.25 -7.72 18.86
C PHE A 154 -17.32 -9.16 19.39
N LEU A 155 -16.27 -9.60 20.06
CA LEU A 155 -16.24 -10.84 20.82
C LEU A 155 -16.61 -10.56 22.28
N ILE A 156 -17.40 -11.44 22.90
CA ILE A 156 -17.55 -11.51 24.36
C ILE A 156 -16.60 -12.57 24.85
N LEU A 157 -15.70 -12.19 25.75
CA LEU A 157 -14.69 -13.05 26.34
C LEU A 157 -15.26 -13.72 27.58
N HIS A 158 -15.22 -15.05 27.61
CA HIS A 158 -15.71 -15.85 28.73
C HIS A 158 -14.55 -16.55 29.44
N ASP A 159 -14.67 -16.75 30.74
CA ASP A 159 -13.62 -17.37 31.58
C ASP A 159 -13.26 -18.80 31.15
N ASN A 160 -14.17 -19.49 30.46
CA ASN A 160 -13.96 -20.85 29.95
C ASN A 160 -13.24 -20.89 28.58
N GLY A 161 -12.97 -19.73 27.96
CA GLY A 161 -12.35 -19.61 26.64
C GLY A 161 -13.31 -19.67 25.44
N ASP A 162 -14.61 -19.96 25.67
CA ASP A 162 -15.61 -20.05 24.60
C ASP A 162 -16.13 -18.66 24.21
N ASN A 163 -15.37 -17.93 23.40
CA ASN A 163 -15.72 -16.58 23.00
C ASN A 163 -17.00 -16.55 22.13
N THR A 164 -17.92 -15.63 22.43
CA THR A 164 -19.15 -15.45 21.64
C THR A 164 -19.03 -14.24 20.73
N ARG A 165 -19.16 -14.44 19.40
CA ARG A 165 -19.21 -13.33 18.45
C ARG A 165 -20.59 -12.66 18.44
N LYS A 166 -20.59 -11.33 18.44
CA LYS A 166 -21.79 -10.48 18.25
C LYS A 166 -21.60 -9.62 17.03
N LEU A 167 -22.64 -9.55 16.20
CA LEU A 167 -22.69 -8.67 15.03
C LEU A 167 -22.90 -7.23 15.47
N GLY A 168 -22.34 -6.31 14.70
CA GLY A 168 -22.46 -4.88 14.86
C GLY A 168 -21.89 -4.19 13.62
N PRO A 169 -22.22 -2.92 13.39
CA PRO A 169 -21.68 -2.17 12.26
C PRO A 169 -20.18 -1.94 12.42
N HIS A 170 -19.47 -1.84 11.30
CA HIS A 170 -18.06 -1.46 11.27
C HIS A 170 -17.90 0.06 11.34
N LEU A 171 -16.71 0.51 11.73
CA LEU A 171 -16.28 1.90 11.56
C LEU A 171 -15.69 2.07 10.16
N SER A 172 -16.34 2.90 9.34
CA SER A 172 -15.94 3.17 7.94
C SER A 172 -14.51 3.67 7.83
N ILE A 173 -13.81 3.29 6.75
CA ILE A 173 -12.50 3.82 6.35
C ILE A 173 -12.55 5.36 6.29
N ILE A 174 -13.61 5.94 5.73
CA ILE A 174 -13.75 7.41 5.65
C ILE A 174 -13.80 8.01 7.04
N ASP A 175 -14.68 7.50 7.93
CA ASP A 175 -14.75 7.95 9.31
C ASP A 175 -13.40 7.84 10.03
N ARG A 176 -12.63 6.78 9.76
CA ARG A 176 -11.29 6.61 10.35
C ARG A 176 -10.38 7.77 9.97
N PHE A 177 -10.35 8.18 8.71
CA PHE A 177 -9.49 9.28 8.28
C PHE A 177 -9.89 10.61 8.90
N TRP A 178 -11.18 10.94 8.86
CA TRP A 178 -11.71 12.16 9.47
C TRP A 178 -11.43 12.20 10.98
N LEU A 179 -11.69 11.10 11.70
CA LEU A 179 -11.37 11.00 13.13
C LEU A 179 -9.87 11.22 13.40
N THR A 180 -8.98 10.74 12.53
CA THR A 180 -7.52 10.93 12.68
C THR A 180 -6.99 12.31 12.27
N GLY A 181 -7.83 13.20 11.76
CA GLY A 181 -7.39 14.56 11.45
C GLY A 181 -7.27 14.85 9.96
N ILE A 182 -7.59 13.89 9.10
CA ILE A 182 -7.25 13.93 7.67
C ILE A 182 -8.53 13.80 6.86
N PRO A 183 -9.06 14.90 6.31
CA PRO A 183 -10.14 14.83 5.33
C PRO A 183 -9.68 14.05 4.10
N VAL A 184 -10.61 13.33 3.47
CA VAL A 184 -10.31 12.50 2.30
C VAL A 184 -11.35 12.72 1.22
N TYR A 185 -10.94 12.44 -0.01
CA TYR A 185 -11.80 12.32 -1.17
C TYR A 185 -11.58 10.94 -1.78
N ALA A 186 -12.64 10.19 -2.02
CA ALA A 186 -12.65 8.93 -2.75
C ALA A 186 -13.46 9.11 -4.03
N GLU A 187 -12.88 8.70 -5.16
CA GLU A 187 -13.52 8.78 -6.47
C GLU A 187 -14.70 7.81 -6.57
N ASN A 188 -14.51 6.58 -6.08
CA ASN A 188 -15.50 5.51 -6.17
C ASN A 188 -15.62 4.73 -4.86
N ASP A 189 -16.85 4.40 -4.48
CA ASP A 189 -17.18 3.48 -3.39
C ASP A 189 -17.57 2.10 -3.92
N GLY A 190 -17.68 1.10 -3.02
CA GLY A 190 -18.07 -0.26 -3.38
C GLY A 190 -19.44 -0.35 -4.09
N PHE A 191 -20.36 0.58 -3.84
CA PHE A 191 -21.64 0.60 -4.55
C PHE A 191 -21.45 1.04 -6.02
N SER A 192 -20.67 2.08 -6.26
CA SER A 192 -20.38 2.61 -7.59
C SER A 192 -19.55 1.62 -8.41
N ILE A 193 -18.56 0.97 -7.79
CA ILE A 193 -17.77 -0.11 -8.39
C ILE A 193 -18.70 -1.28 -8.76
N GLY A 194 -19.56 -1.71 -7.83
CA GLY A 194 -20.47 -2.83 -8.00
C GLY A 194 -21.47 -2.68 -9.15
N LYS A 195 -21.88 -1.44 -9.51
CA LYS A 195 -22.76 -1.20 -10.65
C LYS A 195 -22.19 -1.74 -11.96
N SER A 196 -20.88 -1.62 -12.16
CA SER A 196 -20.18 -2.02 -13.38
C SER A 196 -19.43 -3.35 -13.24
N SER A 197 -19.75 -4.15 -12.22
CA SER A 197 -18.96 -5.32 -11.82
C SER A 197 -18.76 -6.34 -12.95
N GLU A 198 -19.81 -6.68 -13.69
CA GLU A 198 -19.72 -7.62 -14.81
C GLU A 198 -18.89 -7.06 -15.98
N LEU A 199 -18.99 -5.75 -16.25
CA LEU A 199 -18.20 -5.09 -17.29
C LEU A 199 -16.71 -5.17 -16.94
N TYR A 200 -16.34 -4.80 -15.72
CA TYR A 200 -14.95 -4.84 -15.26
C TYR A 200 -14.36 -6.26 -15.29
N SER A 201 -15.11 -7.24 -14.79
CA SER A 201 -14.73 -8.66 -14.82
C SER A 201 -14.56 -9.18 -16.26
N THR A 202 -15.45 -8.77 -17.16
CA THR A 202 -15.38 -9.13 -18.58
C THR A 202 -14.17 -8.49 -19.25
N MET A 203 -13.87 -7.22 -18.95
CA MET A 203 -12.68 -6.53 -19.46
C MET A 203 -11.39 -7.20 -18.97
N LEU A 204 -11.30 -7.60 -17.70
CA LEU A 204 -10.16 -8.38 -17.21
C LEU A 204 -9.94 -9.65 -18.04
N ASN A 205 -11.02 -10.39 -18.31
CA ASN A 205 -10.95 -11.63 -19.07
C ASN A 205 -10.59 -11.42 -20.54
N ALA A 206 -10.98 -10.29 -21.12
CA ALA A 206 -10.71 -9.93 -22.52
C ALA A 206 -9.29 -9.38 -22.75
N GLN A 207 -8.60 -8.90 -21.71
CA GLN A 207 -7.27 -8.33 -21.85
C GLN A 207 -6.30 -9.29 -22.55
N SER A 208 -5.49 -8.72 -23.44
CA SER A 208 -4.53 -9.46 -24.25
C SER A 208 -3.14 -8.85 -24.12
N ILE A 209 -2.12 -9.64 -24.49
CA ILE A 209 -0.72 -9.24 -24.48
C ILE A 209 -0.49 -8.10 -25.47
N GLU A 210 0.01 -6.96 -25.00
CA GLU A 210 0.52 -5.91 -25.89
C GLU A 210 1.88 -6.33 -26.45
N PHE A 211 2.00 -6.44 -27.77
CA PHE A 211 3.28 -6.69 -28.42
C PHE A 211 4.04 -5.38 -28.61
N ARG A 212 5.36 -5.41 -28.37
CA ARG A 212 6.21 -4.26 -28.68
C ARG A 212 6.12 -3.88 -30.16
N THR A 213 5.94 -2.59 -30.41
CA THR A 213 5.97 -1.99 -31.74
C THR A 213 7.33 -1.35 -32.03
N SER A 214 7.61 -1.05 -33.31
CA SER A 214 8.81 -0.28 -33.71
C SER A 214 8.86 1.10 -33.06
N LYS A 215 7.71 1.75 -32.83
CA LYS A 215 7.62 3.03 -32.11
C LYS A 215 8.05 2.89 -30.65
N ASP A 216 7.75 1.78 -29.99
CA ASP A 216 8.18 1.54 -28.61
C ASP A 216 9.71 1.37 -28.54
N GLU A 217 10.31 0.72 -29.55
CA GLU A 217 11.77 0.59 -29.68
C GLU A 217 12.46 1.94 -29.93
N GLU A 218 11.88 2.81 -30.78
CA GLU A 218 12.35 4.17 -31.01
C GLU A 218 12.28 5.05 -29.76
N ARG A 219 11.19 4.93 -28.98
CA ARG A 219 11.01 5.60 -27.68
C ARG A 219 12.03 5.14 -26.66
N GLU A 220 12.31 3.83 -26.57
CA GLU A 220 13.38 3.30 -25.72
C GLU A 220 14.76 3.81 -26.18
N ALA A 221 15.01 3.88 -27.49
CA ALA A 221 16.27 4.36 -28.05
C ALA A 221 16.53 5.86 -27.79
N THR A 222 15.47 6.69 -27.82
CA THR A 222 15.57 8.11 -27.46
C THR A 222 15.78 8.31 -25.96
N ARG A 223 15.15 7.50 -25.09
CA ARG A 223 15.35 7.53 -23.63
C ARG A 223 16.76 7.09 -23.20
N LYS A 224 17.40 6.16 -23.92
CA LYS A 224 18.81 5.74 -23.68
C LYS A 224 19.81 6.88 -23.65
N ARG A 225 19.50 8.04 -24.26
CA ARG A 225 20.40 9.21 -24.31
C ARG A 225 20.40 10.07 -23.04
N LYS A 226 19.45 9.89 -22.11
CA LYS A 226 19.34 10.73 -20.89
C LYS A 226 19.67 10.01 -19.57
N THR A 227 19.62 8.68 -19.54
CA THR A 227 20.04 7.80 -18.42
C THR A 227 19.96 6.35 -18.89
N SER A 228 20.60 5.41 -18.17
CA SER A 228 20.50 3.96 -18.45
C SER A 228 19.03 3.58 -18.68
N PRO A 229 18.66 2.92 -19.79
CA PRO A 229 17.27 2.66 -20.11
C PRO A 229 16.65 1.83 -18.98
N ARG A 230 15.57 2.35 -18.37
CA ARG A 230 14.65 1.53 -17.56
C ARG A 230 14.18 0.38 -18.45
N LYS A 231 14.66 -0.83 -18.20
CA LYS A 231 14.26 -2.01 -18.98
C LYS A 231 12.94 -2.48 -18.41
N LEU A 232 11.85 -2.32 -19.17
CA LEU A 232 10.61 -3.06 -18.94
C LEU A 232 10.95 -4.52 -18.69
N LEU A 233 10.67 -5.01 -17.48
CA LEU A 233 10.89 -6.40 -17.11
C LEU A 233 9.79 -7.28 -17.71
N ASP A 234 8.61 -6.69 -17.93
CA ASP A 234 7.38 -7.31 -18.42
C ASP A 234 6.65 -6.41 -19.44
N LEU A 235 5.61 -6.95 -20.08
CA LEU A 235 4.69 -6.19 -20.93
C LEU A 235 3.29 -6.16 -20.30
N PRO A 236 2.57 -5.02 -20.40
CA PRO A 236 1.23 -4.88 -19.84
C PRO A 236 0.21 -5.77 -20.56
N LEU A 237 -0.81 -6.18 -19.81
CA LEU A 237 -2.04 -6.73 -20.37
C LEU A 237 -3.04 -5.58 -20.57
N ASN A 238 -3.62 -5.45 -21.76
CA ASN A 238 -4.46 -4.30 -22.07
C ASN A 238 -5.62 -4.63 -23.02
N MET A 239 -6.50 -3.64 -23.20
CA MET A 239 -7.67 -3.69 -24.07
C MET A 239 -7.45 -2.96 -25.41
N ARG A 240 -6.24 -2.41 -25.65
CA ARG A 240 -5.97 -1.54 -26.80
C ARG A 240 -5.76 -2.29 -28.11
N ASN A 241 -5.39 -3.56 -28.05
CA ASN A 241 -5.11 -4.35 -29.25
C ASN A 241 -6.37 -5.02 -29.80
N GLU A 242 -6.42 -5.20 -31.13
CA GLU A 242 -7.56 -5.80 -31.82
C GLU A 242 -7.98 -7.16 -31.24
N LEU A 243 -7.03 -7.95 -30.75
CA LEU A 243 -7.32 -9.26 -30.15
C LEU A 243 -8.07 -9.14 -28.82
N ALA A 244 -7.79 -8.11 -28.02
CA ALA A 244 -8.53 -7.85 -26.79
C ALA A 244 -9.95 -7.36 -27.09
N LEU A 245 -10.09 -6.49 -28.09
CA LEU A 245 -11.40 -5.97 -28.53
C LEU A 245 -12.27 -7.09 -29.11
N GLN A 246 -11.69 -8.00 -29.90
CA GLN A 246 -12.39 -9.19 -30.41
C GLN A 246 -12.86 -10.10 -29.28
N GLN A 247 -12.01 -10.37 -28.28
CA GLN A 247 -12.43 -11.16 -27.11
C GLN A 247 -13.54 -10.48 -26.32
N PHE A 248 -13.46 -9.16 -26.18
CA PHE A 248 -14.49 -8.40 -25.47
C PHE A 248 -15.85 -8.52 -26.17
N ASP A 249 -15.86 -8.42 -27.50
CA ASP A 249 -17.03 -8.65 -28.35
C ASP A 249 -17.56 -10.10 -28.21
N GLU A 250 -16.67 -11.10 -28.23
CA GLU A 250 -17.02 -12.51 -28.00
C GLU A 250 -17.67 -12.75 -26.61
N PHE A 251 -17.30 -11.97 -25.60
CA PHE A 251 -17.93 -12.02 -24.28
C PHE A 251 -19.23 -11.21 -24.18
N GLY A 252 -19.67 -10.56 -25.26
CA GLY A 252 -20.91 -9.76 -25.30
C GLY A 252 -20.71 -8.27 -24.99
N GLY A 253 -19.47 -7.80 -24.95
CA GLY A 253 -19.13 -6.38 -24.90
C GLY A 253 -19.21 -5.73 -26.29
N LYS A 254 -19.15 -4.40 -26.33
CA LYS A 254 -19.10 -3.62 -27.57
C LYS A 254 -18.30 -2.35 -27.38
N ILE A 255 -17.83 -1.77 -28.46
CA ILE A 255 -17.22 -0.43 -28.46
C ILE A 255 -18.31 0.56 -28.90
N ASP A 256 -18.79 1.39 -27.98
CA ASP A 256 -19.82 2.40 -28.28
C ASP A 256 -19.22 3.58 -29.06
N SER A 257 -17.99 3.98 -28.72
CA SER A 257 -17.24 5.01 -29.45
C SER A 257 -15.73 4.88 -29.22
N SER A 258 -14.92 5.34 -30.19
CA SER A 258 -13.46 5.39 -30.06
C SER A 258 -12.92 6.67 -30.70
N SER A 259 -12.07 7.37 -29.95
CA SER A 259 -11.30 8.52 -30.39
C SER A 259 -9.80 8.26 -30.20
N LEU A 260 -8.95 9.24 -30.53
CA LEU A 260 -7.51 9.16 -30.24
C LEU A 260 -7.20 9.24 -28.74
N GLU A 261 -8.09 9.88 -27.97
CA GLU A 261 -7.86 10.19 -26.55
C GLU A 261 -8.64 9.26 -25.62
N SER A 262 -9.76 8.69 -26.08
CA SER A 262 -10.64 7.84 -25.26
C SER A 262 -11.30 6.71 -26.04
N VAL A 263 -11.66 5.63 -25.33
CA VAL A 263 -12.49 4.53 -25.84
C VAL A 263 -13.64 4.31 -24.86
N LYS A 264 -14.86 4.22 -25.40
CA LYS A 264 -16.06 3.93 -24.63
C LYS A 264 -16.50 2.49 -24.86
N TYR A 265 -16.40 1.68 -23.81
CA TYR A 265 -16.82 0.28 -23.78
C TYR A 265 -18.25 0.18 -23.28
N GLY A 266 -19.08 -0.59 -23.97
CA GLY A 266 -20.44 -0.93 -23.57
C GLY A 266 -20.55 -2.41 -23.21
N PHE A 267 -21.30 -2.72 -22.15
CA PHE A 267 -21.66 -4.09 -21.78
C PHE A 267 -23.05 -4.07 -21.13
N LYS A 268 -24.00 -4.82 -21.70
CA LYS A 268 -25.42 -4.71 -21.36
C LYS A 268 -25.88 -3.24 -21.45
N ASP A 269 -26.44 -2.70 -20.36
CA ASP A 269 -26.97 -1.33 -20.28
C ASP A 269 -25.95 -0.31 -19.71
N ILE A 270 -24.69 -0.73 -19.54
CA ILE A 270 -23.64 0.07 -18.91
C ILE A 270 -22.63 0.47 -19.97
N SER A 271 -22.16 1.72 -19.87
CA SER A 271 -21.06 2.22 -20.68
C SER A 271 -19.99 2.86 -19.81
N TRP A 272 -18.73 2.62 -20.14
CA TRP A 272 -17.58 3.15 -19.43
C TRP A 272 -16.56 3.71 -20.41
N GLU A 273 -16.12 4.95 -20.17
CA GLU A 273 -15.14 5.63 -21.01
C GLU A 273 -13.76 5.60 -20.34
N VAL A 274 -12.76 5.17 -21.09
CA VAL A 274 -11.37 5.04 -20.64
C VAL A 274 -10.50 5.97 -21.46
N GLN A 275 -9.73 6.83 -20.81
CA GLN A 275 -8.71 7.63 -21.47
C GLN A 275 -7.52 6.75 -21.86
N ILE A 276 -7.08 6.83 -23.11
CA ILE A 276 -6.03 5.97 -23.67
C ILE A 276 -4.71 6.72 -23.95
N GLU A 277 -4.74 8.06 -23.97
CA GLU A 277 -3.55 8.91 -24.15
C GLU A 277 -3.65 10.22 -23.35
N GLU A 278 -2.55 10.60 -22.69
CA GLU A 278 -2.41 11.91 -22.03
C GLU A 278 -0.99 12.43 -22.25
N HIS A 279 -0.83 13.66 -22.78
CA HIS A 279 0.47 14.31 -22.99
C HIS A 279 1.53 13.43 -23.71
N ASP A 280 1.16 12.74 -24.80
CA ASP A 280 2.00 11.77 -25.54
C ASP A 280 2.37 10.47 -24.76
N PHE A 281 1.87 10.29 -23.53
CA PHE A 281 1.97 9.05 -22.78
C PHE A 281 0.78 8.15 -23.09
N LYS A 282 1.08 6.89 -23.44
CA LYS A 282 0.07 5.84 -23.47
C LYS A 282 -0.35 5.59 -22.02
N LEU A 283 -1.49 6.13 -21.61
CA LEU A 283 -2.12 5.72 -20.36
C LEU A 283 -2.55 4.25 -20.53
N GLY A 284 -2.38 3.48 -19.46
CA GLY A 284 -2.91 2.13 -19.39
C GLY A 284 -4.44 2.14 -19.43
N ASN A 285 -5.06 0.96 -19.48
CA ASN A 285 -6.45 0.88 -19.02
C ASN A 285 -6.50 1.39 -17.57
N ASP A 286 -7.63 1.95 -17.15
CA ASP A 286 -7.90 2.11 -15.72
C ASP A 286 -8.08 0.71 -15.09
N ILE A 287 -6.95 0.16 -14.68
CA ILE A 287 -6.82 -1.15 -14.04
C ILE A 287 -7.18 -1.09 -12.56
N GLU A 288 -7.33 0.11 -11.99
CA GLU A 288 -7.64 0.33 -10.58
C GLU A 288 -9.08 -0.09 -10.29
N LEU A 289 -10.03 0.38 -11.10
CA LEU A 289 -11.43 -0.03 -10.98
C LEU A 289 -11.62 -1.53 -11.21
N ILE A 290 -10.89 -2.12 -12.15
CA ILE A 290 -10.91 -3.56 -12.39
C ILE A 290 -10.37 -4.32 -11.17
N ALA A 291 -9.23 -3.89 -10.62
CA ALA A 291 -8.65 -4.53 -9.44
C ALA A 291 -9.55 -4.40 -8.20
N ALA A 292 -10.15 -3.23 -7.97
CA ALA A 292 -11.08 -3.00 -6.87
C ALA A 292 -12.33 -3.90 -7.00
N ASN A 293 -12.87 -4.02 -8.21
CA ASN A 293 -13.97 -4.94 -8.50
C ASN A 293 -13.62 -6.40 -8.18
N GLU A 294 -12.44 -6.88 -8.59
CA GLU A 294 -12.04 -8.26 -8.32
C GLU A 294 -11.82 -8.53 -6.82
N ILE A 295 -11.32 -7.54 -6.06
CA ILE A 295 -11.25 -7.64 -4.60
C ILE A 295 -12.67 -7.76 -4.03
N GLN A 296 -13.57 -6.84 -4.41
CA GLN A 296 -14.94 -6.82 -3.91
C GLN A 296 -15.73 -8.11 -4.24
N ASN A 297 -15.51 -8.71 -5.41
CA ASN A 297 -16.21 -9.90 -5.84
C ASN A 297 -15.69 -11.21 -5.21
N HIS A 298 -14.44 -11.24 -4.74
CA HIS A 298 -13.76 -12.50 -4.39
C HIS A 298 -13.16 -12.52 -2.97
N TRP A 299 -13.06 -11.39 -2.29
CA TRP A 299 -12.54 -11.32 -0.92
C TRP A 299 -13.70 -11.24 0.06
N ASP A 300 -14.18 -12.41 0.49
CA ASP A 300 -15.39 -12.56 1.32
C ASP A 300 -15.34 -11.79 2.66
N ASP A 301 -14.14 -11.47 3.15
CA ASP A 301 -13.95 -10.73 4.40
C ASP A 301 -14.00 -9.21 4.25
N VAL A 302 -14.00 -8.69 3.01
CA VAL A 302 -14.05 -7.25 2.73
C VAL A 302 -15.46 -6.72 2.97
N VAL A 303 -15.59 -5.80 3.91
CA VAL A 303 -16.86 -5.14 4.26
C VAL A 303 -17.02 -3.75 3.67
N GLU A 304 -15.93 -3.14 3.21
CA GLU A 304 -15.92 -1.80 2.61
C GLU A 304 -14.71 -1.65 1.69
N ILE A 305 -14.88 -0.94 0.57
CA ILE A 305 -13.81 -0.69 -0.42
C ILE A 305 -14.00 0.68 -1.08
N PHE A 306 -12.89 1.37 -1.31
CA PHE A 306 -12.81 2.63 -2.06
C PHE A 306 -11.69 2.57 -3.08
N GLN A 307 -11.88 3.23 -4.22
CA GLN A 307 -10.86 3.47 -5.24
C GLN A 307 -10.60 4.99 -5.39
N GLY A 308 -9.35 5.34 -5.70
CA GLY A 308 -8.94 6.73 -5.96
C GLY A 308 -8.99 7.60 -4.70
N VAL A 309 -8.37 7.14 -3.61
CA VAL A 309 -8.44 7.84 -2.31
C VAL A 309 -7.34 8.89 -2.19
N SER A 310 -7.74 10.15 -2.28
CA SER A 310 -6.90 11.33 -2.07
C SER A 310 -6.97 11.82 -0.63
N PHE A 311 -5.80 11.94 0.01
CA PHE A 311 -5.65 12.45 1.37
C PHE A 311 -5.45 13.95 1.34
N LEU A 312 -6.49 14.70 1.71
CA LEU A 312 -6.46 16.15 1.65
C LEU A 312 -5.59 16.71 2.77
N THR A 313 -5.01 17.88 2.50
CA THR A 313 -4.18 18.57 3.47
C THR A 313 -5.05 19.07 4.64
N PRO A 314 -4.68 18.81 5.90
CA PRO A 314 -5.61 18.89 7.03
C PRO A 314 -5.93 20.30 7.53
N ASN A 315 -5.16 21.32 7.15
CA ASN A 315 -5.38 22.71 7.54
C ASN A 315 -4.89 23.70 6.47
N VAL A 316 -5.34 24.95 6.59
CA VAL A 316 -5.08 26.03 5.64
C VAL A 316 -3.58 26.30 5.45
N ASP A 317 -2.81 26.31 6.54
CA ASP A 317 -1.38 26.64 6.49
C ASP A 317 -0.55 25.55 5.79
N GLU A 318 -0.90 24.27 6.01
CA GLU A 318 -0.30 23.17 5.27
C GLU A 318 -0.70 23.18 3.79
N LEU A 319 -1.98 23.49 3.48
CA LEU A 319 -2.46 23.56 2.11
C LEU A 319 -1.73 24.65 1.32
N LYS A 320 -1.59 25.86 1.90
CA LYS A 320 -0.82 26.95 1.30
C LYS A 320 0.63 26.56 1.03
N ARG A 321 1.31 25.99 2.03
CA ARG A 321 2.71 25.53 1.88
C ARG A 321 2.87 24.45 0.82
N GLN A 322 1.90 23.56 0.68
CA GLN A 322 1.91 22.53 -0.35
C GLN A 322 1.76 23.13 -1.74
N ILE A 323 0.79 24.02 -1.94
CA ILE A 323 0.59 24.73 -3.21
C ILE A 323 1.88 25.48 -3.57
N GLU A 324 2.42 26.24 -2.63
CA GLU A 324 3.68 26.97 -2.80
C GLU A 324 4.85 26.04 -3.19
N SER A 325 5.04 24.93 -2.47
CA SER A 325 6.14 23.98 -2.73
C SER A 325 6.08 23.38 -4.14
N LEU A 326 4.88 23.11 -4.65
CA LEU A 326 4.69 22.60 -6.00
C LEU A 326 4.99 23.68 -7.05
N LEU A 327 4.53 24.91 -6.82
CA LEU A 327 4.72 26.03 -7.72
C LEU A 327 6.16 26.52 -7.76
N ILE A 328 6.89 26.49 -6.63
CA ILE A 328 8.33 26.82 -6.56
C ILE A 328 9.11 26.05 -7.61
N ARG A 329 8.82 24.75 -7.79
CA ARG A 329 9.56 23.92 -8.74
C ARG A 329 9.36 24.38 -10.19
N ASP A 330 8.12 24.69 -10.55
CA ASP A 330 7.77 25.16 -11.89
C ASP A 330 8.30 26.59 -12.12
N TYR A 331 8.21 27.45 -11.11
CA TYR A 331 8.72 28.83 -11.12
C TYR A 331 10.25 28.87 -11.26
N SER A 332 10.99 28.14 -10.42
CA SER A 332 12.45 28.04 -10.53
C SER A 332 12.92 27.41 -11.85
N ALA A 333 12.14 26.49 -12.44
CA ALA A 333 12.47 25.93 -13.75
C ALA A 333 12.37 26.97 -14.87
N TYR A 334 11.43 27.92 -14.75
CA TYR A 334 11.33 29.06 -15.64
C TYR A 334 12.47 30.07 -15.41
N GLU A 335 12.74 30.50 -14.17
CA GLU A 335 13.81 31.47 -13.88
C GLU A 335 15.18 31.00 -14.39
N ASN A 336 15.50 29.71 -14.22
CA ASN A 336 16.79 29.15 -14.63
C ASN A 336 16.92 28.90 -16.14
N GLY A 337 15.83 29.03 -16.90
CA GLY A 337 15.83 28.69 -18.32
C GLY A 337 14.52 29.06 -19.04
N PRO A 338 14.19 30.36 -19.16
CA PRO A 338 12.91 30.81 -19.71
C PRO A 338 12.72 30.36 -21.16
N ASP A 339 13.79 30.41 -21.96
CA ASP A 339 13.81 30.03 -23.38
C ASP A 339 13.72 28.52 -23.64
N LYS A 340 13.85 27.70 -22.59
CA LYS A 340 13.83 26.23 -22.71
C LYS A 340 12.40 25.73 -22.54
N ILE A 341 11.65 25.69 -23.65
CA ILE A 341 10.24 25.21 -23.70
C ILE A 341 10.03 23.88 -22.94
N HIS A 342 11.00 22.96 -23.00
CA HIS A 342 10.92 21.66 -22.32
C HIS A 342 11.04 21.70 -20.79
N THR A 343 11.51 22.80 -20.20
CA THR A 343 11.58 23.02 -18.75
C THR A 343 10.60 24.10 -18.27
N SER A 344 10.35 25.14 -19.08
CA SER A 344 9.46 26.25 -18.71
C SER A 344 7.99 26.05 -19.07
N SER A 345 7.65 25.10 -19.94
CA SER A 345 6.28 24.93 -20.48
C SER A 345 5.19 24.84 -19.42
N ARG A 346 5.41 24.12 -18.30
CA ARG A 346 4.40 23.99 -17.23
C ARG A 346 4.08 25.34 -16.58
N PHE A 347 5.10 26.13 -16.28
CA PHE A 347 4.94 27.48 -15.76
C PHE A 347 4.19 28.37 -16.77
N LEU A 348 4.61 28.39 -18.03
CA LEU A 348 3.96 29.18 -19.08
C LEU A 348 2.49 28.80 -19.29
N GLN A 349 2.17 27.50 -19.26
CA GLN A 349 0.79 26.99 -19.35
C GLN A 349 -0.06 27.45 -18.16
N ARG A 350 0.50 27.41 -16.94
CA ARG A 350 -0.17 27.93 -15.73
C ARG A 350 -0.41 29.43 -15.85
N CYS A 351 0.60 30.23 -16.21
CA CYS A 351 0.45 31.67 -16.42
C CYS A 351 -0.63 31.98 -17.45
N LYS A 352 -0.65 31.27 -18.58
CA LYS A 352 -1.71 31.42 -19.60
C LYS A 352 -3.09 31.10 -19.03
N ARG A 353 -3.26 30.01 -18.28
CA ARG A 353 -4.53 29.64 -17.63
C ARG A 353 -4.98 30.69 -16.63
N LEU A 354 -4.05 31.25 -15.85
CA LEU A 354 -4.31 32.26 -14.84
C LEU A 354 -4.47 33.68 -15.43
N GLY A 355 -4.28 33.86 -16.74
CA GLY A 355 -4.31 35.17 -17.39
C GLY A 355 -3.14 36.09 -17.01
N ILE A 356 -2.02 35.52 -16.59
CA ILE A 356 -0.82 36.25 -16.19
C ILE A 356 0.03 36.50 -17.45
N ASP A 357 0.12 37.76 -17.87
CA ASP A 357 0.97 38.18 -18.97
C ASP A 357 2.43 38.33 -18.51
N ILE A 358 3.22 37.33 -18.85
CA ILE A 358 4.66 37.23 -18.60
C ILE A 358 5.51 37.60 -19.84
N LEU A 359 4.88 37.94 -20.97
CA LEU A 359 5.55 38.30 -22.22
C LEU A 359 5.51 39.81 -22.51
N GLY A 360 4.77 40.59 -21.73
CA GLY A 360 4.74 42.05 -21.78
C GLY A 360 6.02 42.72 -21.26
N GLU A 361 6.24 43.99 -21.64
CA GLU A 361 7.50 44.74 -21.44
C GLU A 361 7.88 45.02 -19.96
N ASP A 362 7.02 44.73 -18.98
CA ASP A 362 7.17 45.31 -17.63
C ASP A 362 6.77 44.42 -16.43
N LYS A 363 6.88 43.08 -16.50
CA LYS A 363 6.46 42.21 -15.37
C LYS A 363 7.36 41.01 -15.07
N ASN A 364 8.12 41.13 -13.97
CA ASN A 364 8.54 40.00 -13.15
C ASN A 364 7.42 39.72 -12.14
N ILE A 365 6.62 38.68 -12.36
CA ILE A 365 5.71 38.18 -11.31
C ILE A 365 6.56 37.55 -10.20
N GLN A 366 6.34 37.96 -8.94
CA GLN A 366 7.00 37.31 -7.81
C GLN A 366 6.36 35.94 -7.53
N LEU A 367 7.11 35.03 -6.92
CA LEU A 367 6.59 33.71 -6.56
C LEU A 367 5.33 33.81 -5.69
N GLU A 368 5.32 34.74 -4.73
CA GLU A 368 4.20 34.97 -3.82
C GLU A 368 2.94 35.38 -4.59
N GLU A 369 3.07 36.30 -5.55
CA GLU A 369 1.96 36.75 -6.42
C GLU A 369 1.44 35.59 -7.31
N PHE A 370 2.34 34.71 -7.75
CA PHE A 370 1.97 33.53 -8.54
C PHE A 370 1.19 32.50 -7.70
N VAL A 371 1.62 32.27 -6.46
CA VAL A 371 0.93 31.38 -5.50
C VAL A 371 -0.45 31.93 -5.15
N GLU A 372 -0.56 33.24 -4.89
CA GLU A 372 -1.85 33.89 -4.61
C GLU A 372 -2.81 33.81 -5.81
N ALA A 373 -2.31 34.02 -7.03
CA ALA A 373 -3.12 33.88 -8.24
C ALA A 373 -3.66 32.45 -8.42
N GLU A 374 -2.84 31.44 -8.13
CA GLU A 374 -3.26 30.03 -8.17
C GLU A 374 -4.32 29.73 -7.10
N ILE A 375 -4.12 30.17 -5.86
CA ILE A 375 -5.10 30.00 -4.77
C ILE A 375 -6.42 30.66 -5.14
N LYS A 376 -6.39 31.91 -5.63
CA LYS A 376 -7.59 32.64 -6.05
C LYS A 376 -8.33 31.93 -7.17
N HIS A 377 -7.59 31.33 -8.11
CA HIS A 377 -8.19 30.50 -9.14
C HIS A 377 -8.90 29.30 -8.53
N PHE A 378 -8.27 28.55 -7.61
CA PHE A 378 -8.91 27.43 -6.92
C PHE A 378 -10.16 27.85 -6.15
N CYS A 379 -10.14 28.97 -5.43
CA CYS A 379 -11.32 29.51 -4.75
C CYS A 379 -12.49 29.86 -5.71
N SER A 380 -12.21 30.04 -7.00
CA SER A 380 -13.22 30.34 -8.03
C SER A 380 -13.81 29.10 -8.71
N LEU A 381 -13.23 27.92 -8.48
CA LEU A 381 -13.67 26.68 -9.09
C LEU A 381 -14.75 26.00 -8.26
N THR A 382 -15.62 25.25 -8.94
CA THR A 382 -16.56 24.33 -8.30
C THR A 382 -15.85 23.05 -7.84
N GLN A 383 -16.44 22.31 -6.89
CA GLN A 383 -15.89 21.01 -6.45
C GLN A 383 -15.57 20.05 -7.60
N PRO A 384 -16.43 19.83 -8.62
CA PRO A 384 -16.09 18.96 -9.76
C PRO A 384 -14.88 19.43 -10.58
N GLU A 385 -14.69 20.75 -10.71
CA GLU A 385 -13.52 21.31 -11.39
C GLU A 385 -12.26 21.15 -10.53
N LEU A 386 -12.38 21.29 -9.21
CA LEU A 386 -11.29 21.08 -8.26
C LEU A 386 -10.78 19.64 -8.23
N VAL A 387 -11.62 18.65 -8.53
CA VAL A 387 -11.19 17.23 -8.66
C VAL A 387 -10.02 17.10 -9.65
N GLN A 388 -10.04 17.85 -10.75
CA GLN A 388 -8.96 17.87 -11.76
C GLN A 388 -7.64 18.46 -11.23
N HIS A 389 -7.69 19.12 -10.07
CA HIS A 389 -6.55 19.78 -9.43
C HIS A 389 -6.14 19.13 -8.10
N LEU A 390 -6.74 17.99 -7.72
CA LEU A 390 -6.48 17.28 -6.46
C LEU A 390 -4.99 17.02 -6.20
N GLY A 391 -4.21 16.71 -7.24
CA GLY A 391 -2.76 16.52 -7.13
C GLY A 391 -2.00 17.72 -6.54
N THR A 392 -2.59 18.92 -6.53
CA THR A 392 -2.03 20.14 -5.92
C THR A 392 -2.49 20.34 -4.47
N MET A 393 -3.55 19.66 -4.03
CA MET A 393 -4.23 19.85 -2.74
C MET A 393 -4.20 18.62 -1.83
N ARG A 394 -3.72 17.48 -2.34
CA ARG A 394 -3.62 16.21 -1.59
C ARG A 394 -2.19 15.92 -1.15
N SER A 395 -2.01 15.52 0.09
CA SER A 395 -0.73 15.05 0.61
C SER A 395 -0.30 13.71 0.03
N ALA A 396 -1.28 12.89 -0.39
CA ALA A 396 -1.08 11.55 -0.90
C ALA A 396 -2.30 11.07 -1.70
N GLU A 397 -2.09 10.01 -2.48
CA GLU A 397 -3.12 9.23 -3.16
C GLU A 397 -2.84 7.74 -2.95
N VAL A 398 -3.92 6.97 -2.81
CA VAL A 398 -3.90 5.52 -2.80
C VAL A 398 -4.94 5.01 -3.77
N ASP A 399 -4.52 4.13 -4.67
CA ASP A 399 -5.37 3.58 -5.72
C ASP A 399 -6.56 2.81 -5.12
N ILE A 400 -6.34 1.91 -4.14
CA ILE A 400 -7.43 1.15 -3.50
C ILE A 400 -7.21 1.00 -1.98
N LEU A 401 -8.27 1.25 -1.22
CA LEU A 401 -8.37 0.90 0.20
C LEU A 401 -9.52 -0.08 0.43
N ALA A 402 -9.28 -1.15 1.18
CA ALA A 402 -10.30 -2.12 1.57
C ALA A 402 -10.27 -2.35 3.09
N LEU A 403 -11.43 -2.56 3.70
CA LEU A 403 -11.57 -2.91 5.11
C LEU A 403 -12.08 -4.34 5.21
N GLY A 404 -11.36 -5.19 5.94
CA GLY A 404 -11.80 -6.55 6.26
C GLY A 404 -11.39 -6.97 7.66
N GLU A 405 -11.35 -8.29 7.91
CA GLU A 405 -11.13 -8.88 9.24
C GLU A 405 -9.80 -8.45 9.89
N PHE A 406 -8.79 -8.16 9.08
CA PHE A 406 -7.45 -7.85 9.54
C PHE A 406 -7.16 -6.34 9.58
N GLY A 407 -8.15 -5.50 9.27
CA GLY A 407 -8.02 -4.04 9.24
C GLY A 407 -8.05 -3.48 7.82
N VAL A 408 -7.41 -2.32 7.66
CA VAL A 408 -7.36 -1.62 6.37
C VAL A 408 -6.21 -2.18 5.53
N SER A 409 -6.51 -2.68 4.34
CA SER A 409 -5.56 -3.07 3.30
C SER A 409 -5.41 -1.96 2.26
N MET A 410 -4.20 -1.80 1.76
CA MET A 410 -3.83 -0.76 0.80
C MET A 410 -3.20 -1.39 -0.43
N PHE A 411 -3.73 -1.06 -1.60
CA PHE A 411 -3.21 -1.55 -2.87
C PHE A 411 -2.81 -0.41 -3.78
N ASP A 412 -1.61 -0.52 -4.32
CA ASP A 412 -1.07 0.34 -5.36
C ASP A 412 -1.04 -0.49 -6.66
N VAL A 413 -1.80 -0.07 -7.67
CA VAL A 413 -2.06 -0.83 -8.89
C VAL A 413 -1.13 -0.34 -10.00
N LYS A 414 -0.51 -1.28 -10.71
CA LYS A 414 0.49 -0.99 -11.74
C LYS A 414 0.28 -1.86 -12.96
N GLN A 415 0.31 -1.24 -14.13
CA GLN A 415 0.12 -1.97 -15.39
C GLN A 415 1.35 -2.81 -15.76
N ALA A 416 2.54 -2.32 -15.42
CA ALA A 416 3.81 -3.01 -15.66
C ALA A 416 4.87 -2.47 -14.69
N ILE A 417 5.94 -3.25 -14.47
CA ILE A 417 7.03 -2.90 -13.58
C ILE A 417 8.28 -2.52 -14.37
N TRP A 418 8.73 -1.29 -14.16
CA TRP A 418 9.85 -0.70 -14.90
C TRP A 418 11.21 -1.02 -14.26
N ASP A 419 11.29 -1.11 -12.93
CA ASP A 419 12.50 -1.51 -12.21
C ASP A 419 12.13 -2.12 -10.85
N LYS A 420 12.74 -3.26 -10.49
CA LYS A 420 12.57 -3.88 -9.16
C LYS A 420 13.01 -2.94 -8.03
N THR A 421 13.98 -2.06 -8.28
CA THR A 421 14.50 -1.17 -7.23
C THR A 421 13.50 -0.11 -6.79
N GLU A 422 12.58 0.30 -7.67
CA GLU A 422 11.49 1.27 -7.38
C GLU A 422 10.52 0.74 -6.31
N PHE A 423 10.37 -0.58 -6.21
CA PHE A 423 9.45 -1.26 -5.27
C PHE A 423 10.14 -1.69 -3.96
N THR A 424 11.46 -1.53 -3.87
CA THR A 424 12.24 -1.84 -2.64
C THR A 424 12.55 -0.60 -1.81
N ASN A 425 12.17 0.59 -2.29
CA ASN A 425 12.38 1.84 -1.57
C ASN A 425 11.13 2.18 -0.73
N PRO A 426 11.21 2.11 0.61
CA PRO A 426 10.07 2.41 1.49
C PRO A 426 9.52 3.83 1.30
N LYS A 427 10.33 4.77 0.78
CA LYS A 427 9.95 6.16 0.56
C LYS A 427 9.07 6.39 -0.67
N SER A 428 9.10 5.50 -1.67
CA SER A 428 8.26 5.59 -2.87
C SER A 428 6.97 4.78 -2.75
N ALA A 429 6.92 3.81 -1.84
CA ALA A 429 5.80 2.88 -1.71
C ALA A 429 4.60 3.43 -0.92
N THR A 430 4.81 4.41 -0.03
CA THR A 430 3.74 4.97 0.81
C THR A 430 4.11 6.37 1.29
N GLN A 431 3.72 7.40 0.55
CA GLN A 431 3.46 8.70 1.15
C GLN A 431 2.10 8.54 1.86
N MET A 432 2.09 8.07 3.10
CA MET A 432 0.84 7.93 3.86
C MET A 432 0.83 8.94 4.99
N ALA A 433 -0.38 9.43 5.31
CA ALA A 433 -0.61 10.18 6.52
C ALA A 433 -0.25 9.30 7.74
N GLN A 434 0.61 9.79 8.62
CA GLN A 434 1.23 9.02 9.71
C GLN A 434 0.24 8.48 10.74
N ASN A 435 -1.03 8.91 10.67
CA ASN A 435 -2.01 8.71 11.73
C ASN A 435 -2.88 7.46 11.53
N ILE A 436 -2.92 6.87 10.33
CA ILE A 436 -3.53 5.54 10.11
C ILE A 436 -2.42 4.51 9.95
N VAL A 437 -2.29 3.63 10.95
CA VAL A 437 -1.34 2.54 10.92
C VAL A 437 -1.90 1.42 10.05
N ILE A 438 -1.60 1.47 8.75
CA ILE A 438 -1.74 0.31 7.87
C ILE A 438 -0.54 -0.59 8.12
N ARG A 439 -0.80 -1.84 8.49
CA ARG A 439 0.26 -2.81 8.77
C ARG A 439 1.05 -3.09 7.48
N GLU A 440 2.35 -3.30 7.57
CA GLU A 440 3.20 -3.53 6.38
C GLU A 440 2.77 -4.77 5.59
N GLU A 441 2.24 -5.78 6.28
CA GLU A 441 1.64 -6.96 5.68
C GLU A 441 0.30 -6.70 4.98
N GLU A 442 -0.30 -5.52 5.13
CA GLU A 442 -1.54 -5.12 4.47
C GLU A 442 -1.29 -4.14 3.30
N LYS A 443 -0.02 -3.78 3.06
CA LYS A 443 0.41 -2.97 1.91
C LYS A 443 0.84 -3.87 0.76
N ARG A 444 0.24 -3.70 -0.42
CA ARG A 444 0.41 -4.59 -1.57
C ARG A 444 0.46 -3.82 -2.89
N TRP A 445 1.10 -4.44 -3.88
CA TRP A 445 1.03 -4.02 -5.27
C TRP A 445 0.20 -5.01 -6.06
N ILE A 446 -0.72 -4.49 -6.87
CA ILE A 446 -1.46 -5.27 -7.86
C ILE A 446 -0.86 -4.99 -9.21
N VAL A 447 -0.42 -6.04 -9.90
CA VAL A 447 0.26 -5.89 -11.20
C VAL A 447 -0.51 -6.62 -12.28
N ASN A 448 -0.72 -5.95 -13.41
CA ASN A 448 -1.41 -6.53 -14.56
C ASN A 448 -0.49 -6.71 -15.79
N SER A 449 0.46 -7.63 -15.68
CA SER A 449 1.51 -7.82 -16.68
C SER A 449 1.82 -9.29 -16.96
N THR A 450 2.45 -9.55 -18.10
CA THR A 450 2.75 -10.91 -18.56
C THR A 450 3.73 -11.70 -17.68
N SER A 451 4.62 -11.03 -16.93
CA SER A 451 5.64 -11.68 -16.09
C SER A 451 6.14 -10.77 -14.97
N PRO A 452 5.30 -10.47 -13.95
CA PRO A 452 5.74 -9.67 -12.81
C PRO A 452 6.89 -10.34 -12.07
N PHE A 453 7.68 -9.55 -11.35
CA PHE A 453 8.71 -10.12 -10.47
C PHE A 453 8.08 -10.81 -9.26
N GLU A 454 8.74 -11.86 -8.78
CA GLU A 454 8.29 -12.57 -7.58
C GLU A 454 8.61 -11.77 -6.31
N HIS A 455 7.59 -11.44 -5.52
CA HIS A 455 7.71 -10.71 -4.27
C HIS A 455 6.58 -11.05 -3.28
N PRO A 456 6.80 -10.99 -1.95
CA PRO A 456 5.76 -11.11 -0.92
C PRO A 456 4.55 -10.20 -1.12
N ASN A 457 4.80 -8.96 -1.49
CA ASN A 457 3.76 -7.94 -1.56
C ASN A 457 3.19 -7.73 -2.98
N VAL A 458 3.60 -8.52 -3.97
CA VAL A 458 3.10 -8.38 -5.36
C VAL A 458 2.06 -9.46 -5.63
N ILE A 459 0.87 -9.03 -6.07
CA ILE A 459 -0.23 -9.89 -6.50
C ILE A 459 -0.47 -9.61 -7.98
N HIS A 460 -0.56 -10.64 -8.80
CA HIS A 460 -0.99 -10.48 -10.17
C HIS A 460 -2.50 -10.30 -10.22
N MET A 461 -3.02 -9.37 -11.02
CA MET A 461 -4.45 -9.02 -11.05
C MET A 461 -5.37 -10.23 -11.28
N THR A 462 -5.04 -11.13 -12.21
CA THR A 462 -5.79 -12.39 -12.46
C THR A 462 -5.77 -13.41 -11.30
N ARG A 463 -5.05 -13.13 -10.21
CA ARG A 463 -5.00 -13.97 -9.00
C ARG A 463 -5.94 -13.46 -7.91
N LEU A 464 -6.52 -12.27 -8.06
CA LEU A 464 -7.48 -11.71 -7.10
C LEU A 464 -8.72 -12.60 -6.92
N VAL A 465 -9.09 -13.36 -7.96
CA VAL A 465 -10.13 -14.41 -7.93
C VAL A 465 -9.90 -15.52 -6.90
N GLU A 466 -8.67 -15.67 -6.39
CA GLU A 466 -8.34 -16.62 -5.32
C GLU A 466 -8.74 -16.08 -3.93
N GLY A 467 -9.33 -14.88 -3.85
CA GLY A 467 -9.68 -14.25 -2.59
C GLY A 467 -8.46 -13.92 -1.74
N ARG A 468 -8.66 -13.80 -0.43
CA ARG A 468 -7.60 -13.49 0.53
C ARG A 468 -6.52 -14.58 0.63
N ASP A 469 -6.84 -15.82 0.26
CA ASP A 469 -5.89 -16.94 0.22
C ASP A 469 -4.69 -16.67 -0.73
N VAL A 470 -4.87 -15.78 -1.70
CA VAL A 470 -3.78 -15.36 -2.61
C VAL A 470 -2.57 -14.82 -1.84
N LEU A 471 -2.77 -14.21 -0.66
CA LEU A 471 -1.68 -13.65 0.15
C LEU A 471 -0.69 -14.74 0.60
N GLY A 472 -1.18 -15.94 0.91
CA GLY A 472 -0.37 -17.11 1.26
C GLY A 472 0.18 -17.89 0.07
N SER A 473 -0.32 -17.62 -1.14
CA SER A 473 0.02 -18.38 -2.35
C SER A 473 1.46 -18.11 -2.82
N ALA A 474 2.23 -19.18 -3.05
CA ALA A 474 3.57 -19.09 -3.66
C ALA A 474 3.53 -18.54 -5.10
N ASN A 475 2.35 -18.61 -5.75
CA ASN A 475 2.16 -18.22 -7.13
C ASN A 475 1.38 -16.89 -7.28
N ARG A 476 1.19 -16.13 -6.20
CA ARG A 476 0.42 -14.87 -6.16
C ARG A 476 0.85 -13.82 -7.19
N SER A 477 2.15 -13.71 -7.46
CA SER A 477 2.72 -12.76 -8.42
C SER A 477 2.71 -13.28 -9.86
N GLN A 478 2.21 -14.51 -10.07
CA GLN A 478 2.27 -15.14 -11.38
C GLN A 478 0.97 -14.93 -12.14
N TRP A 479 1.09 -14.43 -13.38
CA TRP A 479 -0.03 -14.38 -14.31
C TRP A 479 -0.69 -15.74 -14.48
N ARG A 480 -2.03 -15.76 -14.41
CA ARG A 480 -2.91 -16.87 -14.77
C ARG A 480 -3.62 -16.52 -16.08
N PRO A 481 -3.09 -16.91 -17.24
CA PRO A 481 -3.66 -16.51 -18.52
C PRO A 481 -5.03 -17.16 -18.75
N THR A 482 -5.93 -16.43 -19.41
CA THR A 482 -7.19 -16.98 -19.92
C THR A 482 -6.92 -18.02 -21.01
N GLN A 483 -7.90 -18.88 -21.31
CA GLN A 483 -7.75 -19.90 -22.36
C GLN A 483 -7.39 -19.28 -23.71
N PHE A 484 -7.92 -18.11 -24.02
CA PHE A 484 -7.55 -17.34 -25.20
C PHE A 484 -6.07 -16.97 -25.18
N ASN A 485 -5.60 -16.32 -24.11
CA ASN A 485 -4.20 -15.93 -23.97
C ASN A 485 -3.25 -17.13 -24.00
N LEU A 486 -3.65 -18.26 -23.42
CA LEU A 486 -2.91 -19.53 -23.53
C LEU A 486 -2.79 -20.00 -24.98
N ASN A 487 -3.88 -19.98 -25.74
CA ASN A 487 -3.89 -20.38 -27.15
C ASN A 487 -3.04 -19.44 -28.01
N LEU A 488 -3.15 -18.13 -27.79
CA LEU A 488 -2.35 -17.11 -28.47
C LEU A 488 -0.86 -17.30 -28.18
N LEU A 489 -0.49 -17.42 -26.90
CA LEU A 489 0.88 -17.68 -26.49
C LEU A 489 1.42 -18.97 -27.09
N LYS A 490 0.65 -20.06 -27.07
CA LYS A 490 1.05 -21.35 -27.65
C LYS A 490 1.38 -21.21 -29.13
N ARG A 491 0.51 -20.55 -29.91
CA ARG A 491 0.72 -20.29 -31.35
C ARG A 491 1.98 -19.45 -31.58
N ILE A 492 2.19 -18.41 -30.78
CA ILE A 492 3.37 -17.52 -30.91
C ILE A 492 4.65 -18.26 -30.51
N THR A 493 4.62 -19.06 -29.45
CA THR A 493 5.75 -19.90 -29.03
C THR A 493 6.09 -20.92 -30.11
N GLN A 494 5.11 -21.64 -30.67
CA GLN A 494 5.34 -22.59 -31.77
C GLN A 494 5.97 -21.91 -33.00
N LYS A 495 5.47 -20.73 -33.41
CA LYS A 495 6.11 -19.95 -34.49
C LYS A 495 7.54 -19.51 -34.13
N GLY A 496 7.76 -19.12 -32.88
CA GLY A 496 9.08 -18.74 -32.38
C GLY A 496 10.08 -19.90 -32.32
N LEU A 497 9.62 -21.13 -32.12
CA LEU A 497 10.45 -22.34 -32.17
C LEU A 497 10.94 -22.66 -33.59
N LEU A 498 10.22 -22.20 -34.62
CA LEU A 498 10.60 -22.33 -36.03
C LEU A 498 11.53 -21.20 -36.51
N SER A 499 11.84 -20.21 -35.66
CA SER A 499 12.62 -19.03 -36.01
C SER A 499 14.03 -19.09 -35.42
N ASP A 500 15.05 -18.78 -36.24
CA ASP A 500 16.46 -18.80 -35.83
C ASP A 500 16.87 -17.68 -34.84
N SER A 501 15.95 -16.80 -34.42
CA SER A 501 16.24 -15.65 -33.54
C SER A 501 15.45 -15.63 -32.22
N PRO A 502 15.90 -16.37 -31.19
CA PRO A 502 15.24 -16.42 -29.88
C PRO A 502 15.29 -15.11 -29.08
N ILE A 503 16.28 -14.24 -29.35
CA ILE A 503 16.46 -12.94 -28.67
C ILE A 503 15.27 -12.01 -28.94
N HIS A 504 14.53 -12.24 -30.02
CA HIS A 504 13.35 -11.46 -30.38
C HIS A 504 12.10 -11.83 -29.58
N PHE A 505 12.00 -13.08 -29.07
CA PHE A 505 10.74 -13.58 -28.46
C PHE A 505 10.40 -12.89 -27.14
N GLN A 506 11.30 -12.94 -26.15
CA GLN A 506 11.06 -12.34 -24.83
C GLN A 506 10.91 -10.82 -24.95
N ARG A 507 11.68 -10.18 -25.84
CA ARG A 507 11.52 -8.75 -26.12
C ARG A 507 10.15 -8.42 -26.72
N LYS A 508 9.67 -9.25 -27.64
CA LYS A 508 8.39 -9.03 -28.33
C LYS A 508 7.18 -9.28 -27.43
N THR A 509 7.25 -10.28 -26.55
CA THR A 509 6.09 -10.80 -25.79
C THR A 509 6.11 -10.44 -24.30
N GLY A 510 7.25 -10.04 -23.73
CA GLY A 510 7.39 -9.80 -22.30
C GLY A 510 7.41 -11.08 -21.44
N VAL A 511 7.16 -12.25 -22.03
CA VAL A 511 6.97 -13.50 -21.28
C VAL A 511 8.32 -14.17 -21.02
N GLU A 512 8.63 -14.40 -19.75
CA GLU A 512 9.88 -15.05 -19.35
C GLU A 512 9.89 -16.56 -19.63
N ALA A 513 11.09 -17.12 -19.83
CA ALA A 513 11.29 -18.56 -20.01
C ALA A 513 10.71 -19.39 -18.84
N LYS A 514 10.77 -18.88 -17.60
CA LYS A 514 10.18 -19.54 -16.42
C LYS A 514 8.67 -19.71 -16.58
N MET A 515 7.99 -18.67 -17.06
CA MET A 515 6.55 -18.69 -17.32
C MET A 515 6.20 -19.69 -18.43
N LEU A 516 6.92 -19.65 -19.56
CA LEU A 516 6.67 -20.58 -20.68
C LEU A 516 6.86 -22.05 -20.31
N ARG A 517 7.91 -22.36 -19.55
CA ARG A 517 8.15 -23.74 -19.06
C ARG A 517 6.99 -24.28 -18.22
N ARG A 518 6.32 -23.40 -17.47
CA ARG A 518 5.18 -23.75 -16.62
C ARG A 518 3.91 -23.92 -17.45
N LEU A 519 3.66 -23.01 -18.38
CA LEU A 519 2.45 -23.01 -19.21
C LEU A 519 2.46 -24.13 -20.27
N PHE A 520 3.64 -24.46 -20.81
CA PHE A 520 3.79 -25.43 -21.91
C PHE A 520 4.91 -26.45 -21.62
N PRO A 521 4.79 -27.29 -20.58
CA PRO A 521 5.79 -28.29 -20.25
C PRO A 521 6.01 -29.31 -21.38
N GLU A 522 5.02 -29.55 -22.23
CA GLU A 522 5.09 -30.39 -23.42
C GLU A 522 6.03 -29.81 -24.48
N LEU A 523 5.89 -28.52 -24.81
CA LEU A 523 6.75 -27.85 -25.80
C LEU A 523 8.21 -27.80 -25.32
N LEU A 524 8.43 -27.66 -24.01
CA LEU A 524 9.75 -27.76 -23.39
C LEU A 524 10.35 -29.16 -23.56
N LYS A 525 9.58 -30.23 -23.34
CA LYS A 525 10.05 -31.61 -23.50
C LYS A 525 10.46 -31.91 -24.93
N GLU A 526 9.71 -31.38 -25.90
CA GLU A 526 10.02 -31.51 -27.33
C GLU A 526 11.23 -30.66 -27.74
N ASN A 527 11.48 -29.54 -27.06
CA ASN A 527 12.51 -28.56 -27.43
C ASN A 527 13.42 -28.13 -26.25
N PRO A 528 14.05 -29.06 -25.52
CA PRO A 528 14.70 -28.77 -24.23
C PRO A 528 15.92 -27.84 -24.35
N GLY A 529 16.55 -27.83 -25.53
CA GLY A 529 17.72 -27.00 -25.85
C GLY A 529 17.39 -25.64 -26.46
N HIS A 530 16.11 -25.34 -26.76
CA HIS A 530 15.76 -24.12 -27.49
C HIS A 530 15.95 -22.87 -26.62
N PRO A 531 16.52 -21.77 -27.14
CA PRO A 531 16.86 -20.63 -26.29
C PRO A 531 15.66 -19.87 -25.72
N ILE A 532 14.46 -19.96 -26.33
CA ILE A 532 13.21 -19.44 -25.73
C ILE A 532 12.92 -20.07 -24.37
N PHE A 533 13.25 -21.36 -24.21
CA PHE A 533 13.10 -22.06 -22.94
C PHE A 533 14.34 -21.96 -22.05
N LYS A 534 15.46 -21.37 -22.48
CA LYS A 534 16.66 -21.27 -21.63
C LYS A 534 16.42 -20.24 -20.53
N LEU A 535 16.40 -20.70 -19.28
CA LEU A 535 16.59 -19.80 -18.15
C LEU A 535 17.97 -19.16 -18.34
N LYS A 536 18.03 -17.83 -18.29
CA LYS A 536 19.32 -17.14 -18.18
C LYS A 536 19.99 -17.75 -16.95
N LYS A 537 21.13 -18.43 -17.15
CA LYS A 537 22.04 -18.66 -16.03
C LYS A 537 22.27 -17.27 -15.45
N SER A 538 21.98 -17.07 -14.17
CA SER A 538 22.38 -15.88 -13.44
C SER A 538 23.91 -15.80 -13.54
N GLY A 539 24.39 -15.19 -14.63
CA GLY A 539 25.77 -14.82 -14.76
C GLY A 539 26.04 -13.94 -13.56
N LYS A 540 27.05 -14.34 -12.77
CA LYS A 540 27.70 -13.55 -11.73
C LYS A 540 27.36 -12.09 -11.90
N ILE A 541 26.50 -11.59 -11.02
CA ILE A 541 26.27 -10.16 -10.83
C ILE A 541 27.65 -9.59 -10.53
N SER A 542 28.28 -9.03 -11.56
CA SER A 542 29.45 -8.21 -11.42
C SER A 542 29.02 -7.00 -10.62
N LYS A 543 29.49 -6.94 -9.38
CA LYS A 543 29.78 -5.73 -8.60
C LYS A 543 28.87 -4.54 -8.93
N GLU A 544 27.77 -4.40 -8.19
CA GLU A 544 27.33 -3.08 -7.73
C GLU A 544 26.52 -3.24 -6.42
N SER A 545 27.16 -2.75 -5.35
CA SER A 545 26.63 -2.37 -4.02
C SER A 545 25.64 -3.27 -3.24
N PHE A 546 26.13 -4.38 -2.66
CA PHE A 546 25.55 -4.86 -1.39
C PHE A 546 26.14 -4.09 -0.20
N LYS A 547 25.23 -3.55 0.63
CA LYS A 547 25.47 -2.79 1.87
C LYS A 547 26.17 -3.65 2.94
N VAL A 548 27.50 -3.76 2.91
CA VAL A 548 28.30 -4.33 4.04
C VAL A 548 28.65 -3.25 5.07
N SER A 549 27.80 -2.24 5.26
CA SER A 549 28.02 -1.18 6.26
C SER A 549 27.48 -1.53 7.65
N VAL A 550 26.55 -2.49 7.76
CA VAL A 550 25.81 -2.78 9.00
C VAL A 550 26.58 -3.65 10.00
N PHE A 551 27.57 -4.43 9.56
CA PHE A 551 28.26 -5.42 10.42
C PHE A 551 29.72 -5.09 10.76
N LYS A 552 30.16 -3.83 10.55
CA LYS A 552 31.55 -3.46 10.86
C LYS A 552 31.84 -3.66 12.36
N ILE A 553 32.96 -4.33 12.65
CA ILE A 553 33.44 -4.55 14.02
C ILE A 553 34.12 -3.27 14.50
N GLN A 554 33.64 -2.75 15.63
CA GLN A 554 34.09 -1.49 16.23
C GLN A 554 35.24 -1.75 17.21
N GLU A 555 36.02 -0.70 17.48
CA GLU A 555 37.10 -0.75 18.45
C GLU A 555 36.53 -0.91 19.87
N GLY A 556 36.93 -1.96 20.59
CA GLY A 556 36.36 -2.33 21.89
C GLY A 556 35.29 -3.43 21.86
N ASP A 557 34.90 -3.94 20.69
CA ASP A 557 34.06 -5.15 20.61
C ASP A 557 34.79 -6.36 21.21
N SER A 558 34.10 -7.11 22.09
CA SER A 558 34.62 -8.37 22.63
C SER A 558 34.72 -9.45 21.55
N LYS A 559 35.53 -10.49 21.81
CA LYS A 559 35.72 -11.60 20.88
C LYS A 559 34.39 -12.30 20.54
N GLU A 560 33.51 -12.45 21.53
CA GLU A 560 32.20 -13.07 21.41
C GLU A 560 31.28 -12.23 20.52
N LYS A 561 31.29 -10.90 20.70
CA LYS A 561 30.50 -9.97 19.89
C LYS A 561 31.00 -9.87 18.45
N ALA A 562 32.32 -9.97 18.25
CA ALA A 562 32.93 -10.07 16.92
C ALA A 562 32.56 -11.38 16.21
N ILE A 563 32.57 -12.50 16.94
CA ILE A 563 32.11 -13.81 16.46
C ILE A 563 30.63 -13.75 16.03
N GLU A 564 29.77 -13.15 16.85
CA GLU A 564 28.35 -12.97 16.55
C GLU A 564 28.15 -12.12 15.28
N LYS A 565 28.85 -10.99 15.14
CA LYS A 565 28.74 -10.13 13.95
C LYS A 565 29.22 -10.81 12.67
N ILE A 566 30.33 -11.57 12.74
CA ILE A 566 30.85 -12.34 11.60
C ILE A 566 29.90 -13.48 11.27
N GLY A 567 29.41 -14.19 12.29
CA GLY A 567 28.44 -15.26 12.18
C GLY A 567 27.17 -14.76 11.49
N LYS A 568 26.58 -13.67 11.98
CA LYS A 568 25.41 -13.03 11.36
C LYS A 568 25.66 -12.58 9.94
N ALA A 569 26.79 -11.93 9.66
CA ALA A 569 27.10 -11.50 8.30
C ALA A 569 27.34 -12.66 7.32
N LEU A 570 27.94 -13.76 7.77
CA LEU A 570 28.09 -14.97 6.98
C LEU A 570 26.78 -15.72 6.82
N VAL A 571 25.95 -15.75 7.86
CA VAL A 571 24.59 -16.27 7.80
C VAL A 571 23.84 -15.49 6.76
N GLU A 572 23.76 -14.17 6.87
CA GLU A 572 23.10 -13.33 5.88
C GLU A 572 23.69 -13.48 4.48
N THR A 573 25.01 -13.69 4.34
CA THR A 573 25.61 -13.88 3.02
C THR A 573 25.35 -15.27 2.42
N PHE A 574 25.22 -16.32 3.26
CA PHE A 574 25.10 -17.72 2.82
C PHE A 574 23.79 -18.39 3.26
N ILE A 575 22.79 -17.61 3.68
CA ILE A 575 21.48 -18.10 4.13
C ILE A 575 20.75 -18.81 2.99
N GLU A 576 20.89 -18.28 1.76
CA GLU A 576 20.18 -18.78 0.59
C GLU A 576 20.95 -19.86 -0.18
N SER A 577 22.28 -19.91 -0.06
CA SER A 577 23.06 -20.95 -0.71
C SER A 577 24.40 -21.19 -0.01
N PRO A 578 24.87 -22.45 0.07
CA PRO A 578 26.19 -22.73 0.60
C PRO A 578 27.26 -22.04 -0.25
N GLY A 579 28.05 -21.19 0.39
CA GLY A 579 29.15 -20.47 -0.25
C GLY A 579 30.42 -21.30 -0.32
N SER A 580 31.31 -20.94 -1.23
CA SER A 580 32.69 -21.43 -1.19
C SER A 580 33.44 -20.78 -0.01
N TRP A 581 34.47 -21.48 0.51
CA TRP A 581 35.36 -20.88 1.51
C TRP A 581 36.02 -19.58 1.01
N THR A 582 36.24 -19.45 -0.30
CA THR A 582 36.79 -18.23 -0.90
C THR A 582 35.83 -17.04 -0.75
N GLU A 583 34.53 -17.27 -0.93
CA GLU A 583 33.50 -16.25 -0.72
C GLU A 583 33.36 -15.91 0.77
N ALA A 584 33.36 -16.91 1.65
CA ALA A 584 33.28 -16.68 3.10
C ALA A 584 34.50 -15.91 3.63
N ALA A 585 35.70 -16.26 3.17
CA ALA A 585 36.91 -15.51 3.49
C ALA A 585 36.82 -14.06 3.01
N HIS A 586 36.17 -13.80 1.87
CA HIS A 586 35.95 -12.44 1.38
C HIS A 586 35.03 -11.62 2.28
N VAL A 587 33.92 -12.22 2.76
CA VAL A 587 33.00 -11.58 3.72
C VAL A 587 33.74 -11.25 5.03
N ILE A 588 34.46 -12.21 5.61
CA ILE A 588 35.20 -12.01 6.86
C ILE A 588 36.28 -10.92 6.71
N ASN A 589 36.96 -10.88 5.56
CA ASN A 589 37.98 -9.88 5.28
C ASN A 589 37.41 -8.47 5.10
N ARG A 590 36.12 -8.32 4.78
CA ARG A 590 35.43 -7.03 4.74
C ARG A 590 35.01 -6.51 6.12
N LEU A 591 34.85 -7.41 7.10
CA LEU A 591 34.37 -7.08 8.44
C LEU A 591 35.50 -6.85 9.46
N LEU A 592 36.65 -7.49 9.26
CA LEU A 592 37.80 -7.44 10.16
C LEU A 592 39.09 -7.00 9.46
N THR A 593 39.79 -6.04 10.04
CA THR A 593 41.18 -5.72 9.68
C THR A 593 42.15 -6.81 10.14
N THR A 594 43.37 -6.80 9.61
CA THR A 594 44.44 -7.73 10.02
C THR A 594 44.83 -7.55 11.48
N GLU A 595 44.83 -6.31 11.99
CA GLU A 595 45.10 -5.96 13.38
C GLU A 595 44.02 -6.55 14.32
N GLN A 596 42.73 -6.36 13.97
CA GLN A 596 41.61 -6.89 14.74
C GLN A 596 41.61 -8.41 14.80
N LYS A 597 42.00 -9.10 13.71
CA LYS A 597 42.16 -10.57 13.70
C LYS A 597 43.24 -11.02 14.70
N LYS A 598 44.36 -10.30 14.73
CA LYS A 598 45.47 -10.59 15.66
C LYS A 598 45.05 -10.36 17.10
N ASN A 599 44.32 -9.29 17.39
CA ASN A 599 43.91 -8.92 18.74
C ASN A 599 42.79 -9.83 19.28
N LEU A 600 41.75 -10.10 18.48
CA LEU A 600 40.59 -10.89 18.93
C LEU A 600 40.83 -12.41 18.87
N PHE A 601 41.67 -12.87 17.94
CA PHE A 601 41.85 -14.30 17.68
C PHE A 601 43.31 -14.78 17.76
N GLY A 602 44.25 -13.91 18.15
CA GLY A 602 45.66 -14.24 18.34
C GLY A 602 46.45 -14.49 17.05
N ARG A 603 45.85 -14.29 15.86
CA ARG A 603 46.48 -14.60 14.56
C ARG A 603 46.10 -13.58 13.48
N LYS A 604 47.04 -13.28 12.57
CA LYS A 604 46.83 -12.33 11.46
C LYS A 604 45.85 -12.80 10.38
N LYS A 605 45.51 -14.09 10.35
CA LYS A 605 44.59 -14.70 9.37
C LYS A 605 43.47 -15.42 10.10
N PHE A 606 42.23 -15.20 9.64
CA PHE A 606 41.07 -15.95 10.09
C PHE A 606 40.92 -17.19 9.21
N THR A 607 41.41 -18.33 9.68
CA THR A 607 41.51 -19.55 8.86
C THR A 607 40.24 -20.38 8.91
N ARG A 608 40.14 -21.36 8.00
CA ARG A 608 39.02 -22.30 7.98
C ARG A 608 38.84 -23.05 9.31
N ALA A 609 39.95 -23.51 9.89
CA ALA A 609 39.91 -24.19 11.19
C ALA A 609 39.39 -23.28 12.31
N MET A 610 39.67 -21.97 12.22
CA MET A 610 39.15 -20.99 13.17
C MET A 610 37.67 -20.72 12.95
N ALA A 611 37.22 -20.63 11.70
CA ALA A 611 35.79 -20.50 11.39
C ALA A 611 35.00 -21.72 11.86
N GLN A 612 35.50 -22.93 11.64
CA GLN A 612 34.89 -24.16 12.15
C GLN A 612 34.80 -24.18 13.68
N LYS A 613 35.83 -23.68 14.38
CA LYS A 613 35.86 -23.66 15.84
C LYS A 613 34.94 -22.61 16.46
N ASN A 614 34.89 -21.40 15.89
CA ASN A 614 34.28 -20.24 16.54
C ASN A 614 32.92 -19.84 15.95
N LEU A 615 32.62 -20.25 14.72
CA LEU A 615 31.38 -19.89 14.02
C LEU A 615 30.45 -21.08 13.87
N GLY A 616 30.74 -22.19 14.54
CA GLY A 616 29.99 -23.45 14.44
C GLY A 616 28.54 -23.40 14.93
N GLU A 617 28.15 -22.31 15.61
CA GLU A 617 26.76 -22.01 15.98
C GLU A 617 25.99 -21.24 14.89
N TYR A 618 26.71 -20.67 13.91
CA TYR A 618 26.15 -19.84 12.84
C TYR A 618 26.27 -20.50 11.47
N VAL A 619 27.42 -21.14 11.19
CA VAL A 619 27.72 -21.79 9.91
C VAL A 619 28.41 -23.15 10.07
N ILE A 620 27.94 -24.16 9.34
CA ILE A 620 28.57 -25.47 9.17
C ILE A 620 29.54 -25.41 7.98
N ILE A 621 30.81 -25.77 8.21
CA ILE A 621 31.87 -25.70 7.18
C ILE A 621 32.41 -27.10 6.87
N THR A 622 32.17 -27.61 5.67
CA THR A 622 32.47 -29.00 5.23
C THR A 622 33.29 -29.05 3.93
N GLY A 623 33.89 -30.20 3.57
CA GLY A 623 34.72 -30.37 2.37
C GLY A 623 36.25 -30.22 2.59
N LYS A 624 37.09 -30.21 1.55
CA LYS A 624 38.56 -30.00 1.63
C LYS A 624 39.06 -29.15 0.45
N GLY A 625 40.06 -28.31 0.71
CA GLY A 625 40.67 -27.45 -0.33
C GLY A 625 39.67 -26.49 -0.98
N VAL A 626 39.72 -26.36 -2.30
CA VAL A 626 38.87 -25.46 -3.11
C VAL A 626 37.38 -25.85 -3.10
N ASN A 627 37.08 -27.10 -2.74
CA ASN A 627 35.72 -27.64 -2.64
C ASN A 627 35.15 -27.48 -1.21
N THR A 628 35.68 -26.54 -0.43
CA THR A 628 35.15 -26.25 0.92
C THR A 628 33.86 -25.45 0.80
N ILE A 629 32.82 -25.95 1.45
CA ILE A 629 31.47 -25.38 1.46
C ILE A 629 31.16 -24.83 2.85
N VAL A 630 30.64 -23.61 2.90
CA VAL A 630 30.16 -22.91 4.09
C VAL A 630 28.64 -22.79 3.96
N ARG A 631 27.90 -23.42 4.86
CA ARG A 631 26.43 -23.32 4.95
C ARG A 631 26.06 -22.80 6.33
N THR A 632 24.90 -22.19 6.50
CA THR A 632 24.39 -21.84 7.82
C THR A 632 24.12 -23.10 8.66
N VAL A 633 24.18 -23.00 9.98
CA VAL A 633 23.90 -24.12 10.91
C VAL A 633 22.46 -24.60 10.79
#